data_AF-A0A9P4HQY8-F1
#
_entry.id   AF-A0A9P4HQY8-F1
#
_cell.length_a   1.000
_cell.length_b   1.000
_cell.length_c   1.000
_cell.angle_alpha   90.00
_cell.angle_beta   90.00
_cell.angle_gamma   90.00
#
_symmetry.space_group_name_H-M   'P 1'
#
loop_
_entity.id
_entity.type
_entity.pdbx_description
1 polymer ?
#
loop_
_entity_poly.entity_id
_entity_poly.type
_entity_poly.pdbx_seq_one_letter_code
_entity_poly.pdbx_strand_id
1 'polypeptide(L)'
;MAFARSTQPSFNFLTGEEETPQPQPRQPLKETFRQSQALRADPANEDLRAQINTLTYELETLKQERNVENLQHEAELRDAQNRADAEFRRASALEAASNTAAAKQESLARELREIEDRHTNEKTVLNRKVQDLQERNQRLEEDNEEARTDLDELERVSKRQHEELEGRHNSLQASFRELGEELERRTREAEAMTKRLSTREQEVSEMEARILELKAAAGDQETLAVIKRELSEQVSHIRKLESANRDQAAQLKEYRKTHKAIEVVEEEKRVLESKVRMMEDLRREIAEVELQRQILVDEKRAWTSYLDNQTEEGEVAFESPEDLARAFVRERLEGATMLERIGKVTSELEGKDDVIRGLEDEKAKLVAEMDKLRTVSIANGGASGGGIDPKIKTRLERQRTLAVKEVEYLRAQLKAMDTEEQEFTPESFDAEKSKRVQELEELVDEYRKELQDLHTQLSAAEERAKQGQQQPEPATGNKRPRTEVDGDADNDGETDRLAELKKKNRHLQDGINKLETANKVLASDLSAVQHQLKTLKKSQSQRVLQLRSNPTADAEALKLSTVRTLRAENEALLQKVRGGTTNGGDEAAMVPLSSLDAKEDVIRELEHAAKEREKRIARLKQLWTAKSAEFREAVASILGWKLDFMPNGRVRVTSVYNPGKEGGEEAEGNSIVFDGERGTMKVSGGERSVFAQEIRGVIEEWVEGRKCVPGFLAALTCEFWGRCQGG
;
A
#
# COMPACT_ATOMS: atom_id res chain seq x y z
N MET A 1 3.47 -12.19 -86.93
CA MET A 1 2.58 -11.03 -87.16
C MET A 1 2.58 -10.23 -85.87
N ALA A 2 2.98 -8.97 -85.72
CA ALA A 2 3.45 -7.93 -86.62
C ALA A 2 4.32 -6.95 -85.79
N PHE A 3 5.47 -6.53 -86.35
CA PHE A 3 6.05 -5.18 -86.39
C PHE A 3 5.44 -4.08 -85.49
N ALA A 4 6.20 -3.20 -84.82
CA ALA A 4 7.27 -2.39 -85.39
C ALA A 4 8.18 -1.67 -84.35
N ARG A 5 9.48 -1.58 -84.71
CA ARG A 5 10.41 -0.42 -84.74
C ARG A 5 10.54 0.47 -83.48
N SER A 6 11.67 0.52 -82.76
CA SER A 6 13.08 0.88 -83.07
C SER A 6 13.41 2.34 -82.76
N THR A 7 14.15 2.56 -81.66
CA THR A 7 15.23 3.56 -81.54
C THR A 7 16.06 3.20 -80.28
N GLN A 8 17.18 2.52 -80.49
CA GLN A 8 18.24 2.40 -79.48
C GLN A 8 19.23 3.56 -79.67
N PRO A 9 19.68 4.24 -78.61
CA PRO A 9 21.00 4.83 -78.59
C PRO A 9 21.98 3.81 -77.99
N SER A 10 22.98 3.41 -78.76
CA SER A 10 24.16 2.70 -78.28
C SER A 10 25.07 3.70 -77.57
N PHE A 11 25.19 3.58 -76.25
CA PHE A 11 26.23 4.25 -75.48
C PHE A 11 27.10 3.18 -74.82
N ASN A 12 28.40 3.19 -75.14
CA ASN A 12 29.40 2.27 -74.60
C ASN A 12 30.13 2.94 -73.45
N PHE A 13 30.06 2.36 -72.25
CA PHE A 13 30.26 3.06 -70.97
C PHE A 13 31.69 2.94 -70.38
N LEU A 14 32.69 2.47 -71.14
CA LEU A 14 34.01 2.16 -70.55
C LEU A 14 35.26 2.73 -71.24
N THR A 15 35.17 3.34 -72.41
CA THR A 15 36.33 4.00 -73.06
C THR A 15 35.80 5.11 -73.96
N GLY A 16 35.75 6.34 -73.45
CA GLY A 16 35.19 7.50 -74.17
C GLY A 16 36.08 8.01 -75.30
N GLU A 17 36.26 7.22 -76.36
CA GLU A 17 36.84 7.66 -77.62
C GLU A 17 36.05 7.10 -78.80
N GLU A 18 35.60 8.00 -79.68
CA GLU A 18 35.32 7.86 -81.11
C GLU A 18 34.85 9.25 -81.56
N GLU A 19 35.12 9.79 -82.75
CA GLU A 19 36.00 9.43 -83.84
C GLU A 19 36.07 10.73 -84.68
N THR A 20 37.27 11.13 -85.08
CA THR A 20 37.49 12.25 -86.01
C THR A 20 36.88 11.97 -87.38
N PRO A 21 36.20 12.94 -88.03
CA PRO A 21 36.12 12.96 -89.49
C PRO A 21 37.28 13.77 -90.07
N GLN A 22 38.00 13.13 -91.00
CA GLN A 22 39.10 13.66 -91.79
C GLN A 22 38.79 14.92 -92.62
N PRO A 23 39.84 15.66 -93.04
CA PRO A 23 39.74 17.00 -93.62
C PRO A 23 39.49 16.97 -95.13
N GLN A 24 38.76 17.97 -95.65
CA GLN A 24 38.78 18.29 -97.08
C GLN A 24 39.76 19.43 -97.35
N PRO A 25 40.70 19.30 -98.30
CA PRO A 25 41.59 20.38 -98.69
C PRO A 25 40.88 21.25 -99.74
N ARG A 26 40.76 22.56 -99.49
CA ARG A 26 40.51 23.53 -100.56
C ARG A 26 41.72 24.44 -100.71
N GLN A 27 42.29 24.34 -101.90
CA GLN A 27 43.46 25.03 -102.40
C GLN A 27 43.25 26.56 -102.51
N PRO A 28 44.33 27.35 -102.50
CA PRO A 28 44.28 28.80 -102.58
C PRO A 28 44.08 29.28 -104.03
N LEU A 29 43.14 30.20 -104.27
CA LEU A 29 43.00 30.86 -105.55
C LEU A 29 44.04 31.99 -105.64
N LYS A 30 45.10 31.75 -106.41
CA LYS A 30 45.99 32.77 -107.00
C LYS A 30 45.33 33.28 -108.29
N GLU A 31 44.99 34.56 -108.37
CA GLU A 31 44.84 35.29 -109.64
C GLU A 31 45.37 36.72 -109.41
N THR A 32 46.63 36.99 -109.74
CA THR A 32 47.10 37.56 -111.02
C THR A 32 46.57 38.96 -111.30
N PHE A 33 47.37 39.93 -110.84
CA PHE A 33 47.72 41.17 -111.54
C PHE A 33 47.31 41.17 -113.03
N ARG A 34 46.43 42.09 -113.43
CA ARG A 34 46.31 42.57 -114.81
C ARG A 34 46.58 44.07 -114.85
N GLN A 35 47.72 44.35 -115.44
CA GLN A 35 48.25 45.66 -115.80
C GLN A 35 47.49 46.24 -117.01
N SER A 36 47.62 47.56 -117.17
CA SER A 36 47.39 48.38 -118.39
C SER A 36 45.98 48.96 -118.62
N GLN A 37 45.84 50.28 -118.46
CA GLN A 37 46.05 51.20 -119.58
C GLN A 37 46.27 52.63 -119.07
N ALA A 38 47.44 53.16 -119.39
CA ALA A 38 47.82 54.56 -119.25
C ALA A 38 47.25 55.36 -120.42
N LEU A 39 46.59 56.49 -120.15
CA LEU A 39 46.37 57.55 -121.13
C LEU A 39 46.59 58.91 -120.46
N ARG A 40 47.64 59.58 -120.97
CA ARG A 40 48.12 60.96 -120.79
C ARG A 40 48.89 61.27 -119.51
N ALA A 41 50.19 61.45 -119.74
CA ALA A 41 51.22 61.78 -118.78
C ALA A 41 51.18 63.26 -118.40
N ASP A 42 50.98 63.50 -117.11
CA ASP A 42 51.47 64.68 -116.40
C ASP A 42 52.51 64.16 -115.38
N PRO A 43 53.74 64.71 -115.32
CA PRO A 43 54.82 64.20 -114.47
C PRO A 43 54.56 64.25 -112.96
N ALA A 44 53.44 64.84 -112.51
CA ALA A 44 53.01 64.86 -111.12
C ALA A 44 52.14 63.63 -110.71
N ASN A 45 51.65 62.84 -111.67
CA ASN A 45 50.63 61.81 -111.42
C ASN A 45 51.22 60.40 -111.21
N GLU A 46 52.49 60.16 -111.55
CA GLU A 46 53.18 58.89 -111.34
C GLU A 46 53.69 58.73 -109.90
N ASP A 47 54.22 59.81 -109.31
CA ASP A 47 54.65 59.83 -107.90
C ASP A 47 53.48 59.61 -106.94
N LEU A 48 52.31 60.19 -107.23
CA LEU A 48 51.09 59.98 -106.43
C LEU A 48 50.59 58.54 -106.54
N ARG A 49 50.67 57.90 -107.71
CA ARG A 49 50.28 56.48 -107.88
C ARG A 49 51.25 55.54 -107.17
N ALA A 50 52.55 55.84 -107.16
CA ALA A 50 53.53 55.10 -106.39
C ALA A 50 53.27 55.22 -104.89
N GLN A 51 53.01 56.44 -104.38
CA GLN A 51 52.65 56.68 -102.97
C GLN A 51 51.32 56.01 -102.57
N ILE A 52 50.32 56.00 -103.46
CA ILE A 52 49.05 55.29 -103.22
C ILE A 52 49.28 53.77 -103.18
N ASN A 53 50.14 53.23 -104.05
CA ASN A 53 50.47 51.79 -104.05
C ASN A 53 51.29 51.37 -102.82
N THR A 54 52.21 52.21 -102.34
CA THR A 54 52.94 51.94 -101.08
C THR A 54 52.01 52.02 -99.88
N LEU A 55 51.16 53.05 -99.80
CA LEU A 55 50.18 53.20 -98.71
C LEU A 55 49.13 52.09 -98.72
N THR A 56 48.72 51.60 -99.89
CA THR A 56 47.79 50.46 -99.98
C THR A 56 48.45 49.15 -99.55
N TYR A 57 49.72 48.93 -99.91
CA TYR A 57 50.48 47.79 -99.40
C TYR A 57 50.68 47.89 -97.88
N GLU A 58 51.06 49.06 -97.35
CA GLU A 58 51.18 49.31 -95.90
C GLU A 58 49.85 49.11 -95.16
N LEU A 59 48.73 49.55 -95.75
CA LEU A 59 47.40 49.29 -95.19
C LEU A 59 47.02 47.81 -95.26
N GLU A 60 47.42 47.09 -96.30
CA GLU A 60 47.18 45.65 -96.42
C GLU A 60 48.05 44.85 -95.45
N THR A 61 49.33 45.21 -95.27
CA THR A 61 50.20 44.58 -94.28
C THR A 61 49.71 44.84 -92.86
N LEU A 62 49.33 46.09 -92.53
CA LEU A 62 48.74 46.41 -91.21
C LEU A 62 47.42 45.67 -90.98
N LYS A 63 46.59 45.48 -92.01
CA LYS A 63 45.37 44.66 -91.91
C LYS A 63 45.70 43.19 -91.69
N GLN A 64 46.71 42.65 -92.37
CA GLN A 64 47.15 41.28 -92.17
C GLN A 64 47.75 41.07 -90.78
N GLU A 65 48.59 41.99 -90.30
CA GLU A 65 49.15 41.99 -88.95
C GLU A 65 48.05 42.04 -87.90
N ARG A 66 47.09 42.97 -88.03
CA ARG A 66 45.92 43.02 -87.13
C ARG A 66 45.09 41.75 -87.17
N ASN A 67 44.93 41.11 -88.33
CA ASN A 67 44.21 39.84 -88.45
C ASN A 67 44.99 38.70 -87.77
N VAL A 68 46.32 38.67 -87.88
CA VAL A 68 47.17 37.70 -87.19
C VAL A 68 47.12 37.92 -85.67
N GLU A 69 47.19 39.17 -85.20
CA GLU A 69 47.04 39.52 -83.79
C GLU A 69 45.66 39.12 -83.25
N ASN A 70 44.58 39.39 -84.00
CA ASN A 70 43.23 38.95 -83.61
C ASN A 70 43.14 37.42 -83.52
N LEU A 71 43.72 36.68 -84.47
CA LEU A 71 43.75 35.22 -84.43
C LEU A 71 44.61 34.68 -83.28
N GLN A 72 45.72 35.34 -82.95
CA GLN A 72 46.55 35.02 -81.79
C GLN A 72 45.77 35.26 -80.48
N HIS A 73 45.11 36.40 -80.35
CA HIS A 73 44.25 36.68 -79.19
C HIS A 73 43.06 35.73 -79.08
N GLU A 74 42.42 35.36 -80.20
CA GLU A 74 41.37 34.33 -80.21
C GLU A 74 41.91 32.95 -79.79
N ALA A 75 43.12 32.59 -80.22
CA ALA A 75 43.77 31.35 -79.81
C ALA A 75 44.14 31.37 -78.33
N GLU A 76 44.70 32.48 -77.82
CA GLU A 76 45.01 32.69 -76.41
C GLU A 76 43.76 32.64 -75.54
N LEU A 77 42.65 33.25 -75.98
CA LEU A 77 41.36 33.20 -75.30
C LEU A 77 40.81 31.77 -75.25
N ARG A 78 40.89 31.01 -76.35
CA ARG A 78 40.47 29.60 -76.38
C ARG A 78 41.35 28.74 -75.47
N ASP A 79 42.66 28.96 -75.47
CA ASP A 79 43.59 28.24 -74.59
C ASP A 79 43.34 28.56 -73.11
N ALA A 80 43.06 29.83 -72.79
CA ALA A 80 42.69 30.24 -71.44
C ALA A 80 41.35 29.65 -71.01
N GLN A 81 40.35 29.62 -71.90
CA GLN A 81 39.05 28.97 -71.66
C GLN A 81 39.21 27.46 -71.45
N ASN A 82 39.99 26.77 -72.30
CA ASN A 82 40.25 25.35 -72.16
C ASN A 82 40.98 25.01 -70.85
N ARG A 83 41.93 25.86 -70.42
CA ARG A 83 42.60 25.70 -69.12
C ARG A 83 41.63 25.90 -67.97
N ALA A 84 40.79 26.95 -68.00
CA ALA A 84 39.78 27.20 -66.98
C ALA A 84 38.75 26.06 -66.90
N ASP A 85 38.28 25.54 -68.03
CA ASP A 85 37.36 24.40 -68.08
C ASP A 85 38.01 23.11 -67.55
N ALA A 86 39.29 22.88 -67.86
CA ALA A 86 40.03 21.73 -67.34
C ALA A 86 40.24 21.84 -65.81
N GLU A 87 40.56 23.03 -65.30
CA GLU A 87 40.68 23.29 -63.87
C GLU A 87 39.33 23.16 -63.15
N PHE A 88 38.24 23.68 -63.74
CA PHE A 88 36.88 23.54 -63.20
C PHE A 88 36.46 22.07 -63.13
N ARG A 89 36.70 21.29 -64.19
CA ARG A 89 36.42 19.84 -64.18
C ARG A 89 37.23 19.09 -63.13
N ARG A 90 38.51 19.45 -62.94
CA ARG A 90 39.35 18.87 -61.88
C ARG A 90 38.85 19.24 -60.49
N ALA A 91 38.51 20.50 -60.26
CA ALA A 91 37.94 20.96 -59.00
C ALA A 91 36.62 20.25 -58.69
N SER A 92 35.70 20.17 -59.66
CA SER A 92 34.43 19.46 -59.51
C SER A 92 34.62 17.96 -59.24
N ALA A 93 35.59 17.30 -59.89
CA ALA A 93 35.91 15.91 -59.62
C ALA A 93 36.49 15.69 -58.22
N LEU A 94 37.34 16.61 -57.73
CA LEU A 94 37.88 16.58 -56.37
C LEU A 94 36.79 16.85 -55.32
N GLU A 95 35.87 17.78 -55.58
CA GLU A 95 34.70 18.02 -54.73
C GLU A 95 33.79 16.80 -54.67
N ALA A 96 33.50 16.17 -55.81
CA ALA A 96 32.72 14.94 -55.85
C ALA A 96 33.42 13.78 -55.09
N ALA A 97 34.74 13.64 -55.25
CA ALA A 97 35.51 12.66 -54.50
C ALA A 97 35.51 12.96 -52.99
N SER A 98 35.64 14.23 -52.59
CA SER A 98 35.54 14.68 -51.20
C SER A 98 34.17 14.38 -50.61
N ASN A 99 33.08 14.71 -51.33
CA ASN A 99 31.71 14.45 -50.90
C ASN A 99 31.43 12.95 -50.73
N THR A 100 31.92 12.11 -51.64
CA THR A 100 31.77 10.65 -51.51
C THR A 100 32.61 10.08 -50.36
N ALA A 101 33.80 10.62 -50.09
CA ALA A 101 34.62 10.24 -48.95
C ALA A 101 33.95 10.67 -47.63
N ALA A 102 33.42 11.89 -47.55
CA ALA A 102 32.68 12.40 -46.42
C ALA A 102 31.42 11.55 -46.14
N ALA A 103 30.65 11.21 -47.18
CA ALA A 103 29.48 10.33 -47.04
C ALA A 103 29.85 8.94 -46.52
N LYS A 104 30.98 8.36 -46.96
CA LYS A 104 31.49 7.09 -46.43
C LYS A 104 31.92 7.21 -44.98
N GLN A 105 32.65 8.27 -44.62
CA GLN A 105 33.04 8.53 -43.24
C GLN A 105 31.82 8.70 -42.33
N GLU A 106 30.79 9.41 -42.80
CA GLU A 106 29.54 9.57 -42.07
C GLU A 106 28.80 8.24 -41.91
N SER A 107 28.75 7.40 -42.94
CA SER A 107 28.14 6.06 -42.84
C SER A 107 28.89 5.16 -41.84
N LEU A 108 30.21 5.15 -41.86
CA LEU A 108 31.03 4.38 -40.90
C LEU A 108 30.88 4.92 -39.48
N ALA A 109 30.80 6.25 -39.31
CA ALA A 109 30.56 6.86 -38.01
C ALA A 109 29.18 6.49 -37.45
N ARG A 110 28.15 6.41 -38.30
CA ARG A 110 26.82 5.91 -37.91
C ARG A 110 26.85 4.43 -37.52
N GLU A 111 27.52 3.58 -38.31
CA GLU A 111 27.66 2.16 -37.99
C GLU A 111 28.40 1.92 -36.67
N LEU A 112 29.47 2.70 -36.39
CA LEU A 112 30.18 2.63 -35.11
C LEU A 112 29.29 3.03 -33.94
N ARG A 113 28.54 4.14 -34.07
CA ARG A 113 27.57 4.56 -33.04
C ARG A 113 26.49 3.50 -32.81
N GLU A 114 25.95 2.91 -33.87
CA GLU A 114 24.96 1.83 -33.73
C GLU A 114 25.54 0.60 -33.02
N ILE A 115 26.80 0.24 -33.28
CA ILE A 115 27.47 -0.87 -32.59
C ILE A 115 27.71 -0.54 -31.12
N GLU A 116 28.14 0.69 -30.81
CA GLU A 116 28.31 1.18 -29.45
C GLU A 116 26.97 1.20 -28.68
N ASP A 117 25.90 1.67 -29.32
CA ASP A 117 24.55 1.67 -28.76
C ASP A 117 24.03 0.25 -28.52
N ARG A 118 24.26 -0.68 -29.45
CA ARG A 118 23.91 -2.10 -29.26
C ARG A 118 24.68 -2.70 -28.10
N HIS A 119 25.99 -2.47 -28.02
CA HIS A 119 26.81 -2.99 -26.93
C HIS A 119 26.46 -2.39 -25.56
N THR A 120 26.18 -1.09 -25.49
CA THR A 120 25.74 -0.45 -24.25
C THR A 120 24.39 -1.00 -23.82
N ASN A 121 23.43 -1.14 -24.74
CA ASN A 121 22.13 -1.76 -24.46
C ASN A 121 22.27 -3.21 -23.99
N GLU A 122 23.05 -4.05 -24.67
CA GLU A 122 23.33 -5.43 -24.25
C GLU A 122 23.97 -5.48 -22.86
N LYS A 123 24.94 -4.60 -22.58
CA LYS A 123 25.56 -4.48 -21.27
C LYS A 123 24.55 -4.08 -20.18
N THR A 124 23.64 -3.15 -20.45
CA THR A 124 22.60 -2.79 -19.48
C THR A 124 21.62 -3.94 -19.23
N VAL A 125 21.22 -4.68 -20.27
CA VAL A 125 20.34 -5.84 -20.14
C VAL A 125 21.02 -6.97 -19.36
N LEU A 126 22.29 -7.25 -19.65
CA LEU A 126 23.08 -8.23 -18.90
C LEU A 126 23.28 -7.80 -17.44
N ASN A 127 23.57 -6.53 -17.18
CA ASN A 127 23.69 -6.03 -15.81
C ASN A 127 22.38 -6.13 -15.03
N ARG A 128 21.24 -5.79 -15.65
CA ARG A 128 19.92 -5.99 -15.04
C ARG A 128 19.66 -7.46 -14.74
N LYS A 129 19.98 -8.36 -15.69
CA LYS A 129 19.85 -9.80 -15.47
C LYS A 129 20.76 -10.31 -14.35
N VAL A 130 21.97 -9.78 -14.21
CA VAL A 130 22.89 -10.12 -13.11
C VAL A 130 22.30 -9.64 -11.78
N GLN A 131 21.77 -8.42 -11.72
CA GLN A 131 21.09 -7.89 -10.52
C GLN A 131 19.86 -8.74 -10.17
N ASP A 132 18.98 -9.04 -11.13
CA ASP A 132 17.81 -9.89 -10.93
C ASP A 132 18.19 -11.29 -10.42
N LEU A 133 19.27 -11.88 -10.95
CA LEU A 133 19.77 -13.17 -10.50
C LEU A 133 20.39 -13.08 -9.09
N GLN A 134 21.07 -11.98 -8.76
CA GLN A 134 21.59 -11.73 -7.42
C GLN A 134 20.46 -11.56 -6.40
N GLU A 135 19.44 -10.77 -6.70
CA GLU A 135 18.25 -10.61 -5.85
C GLU A 135 17.51 -11.93 -5.67
N ARG A 136 17.33 -12.73 -6.73
CA ARG A 136 16.75 -14.06 -6.62
C ARG A 136 17.59 -14.99 -5.77
N ASN A 137 18.92 -14.91 -5.86
CA ASN A 137 19.80 -15.74 -5.06
C ASN A 137 19.74 -15.33 -3.57
N GLN A 138 19.74 -14.02 -3.28
CA GLN A 138 19.55 -13.52 -1.91
C GLN A 138 18.20 -13.95 -1.33
N ARG A 139 17.11 -13.83 -2.09
CA ARG A 139 15.79 -14.32 -1.65
C ARG A 139 15.78 -15.83 -1.41
N LEU A 140 16.42 -16.61 -2.28
CA LEU A 140 16.54 -18.06 -2.07
C LEU A 140 17.43 -18.40 -0.87
N GLU A 141 18.44 -17.60 -0.56
CA GLU A 141 19.26 -17.73 0.65
C GLU A 141 18.44 -17.41 1.90
N GLU A 142 17.67 -16.32 1.90
CA GLU A 142 16.72 -15.95 2.96
C GLU A 142 15.67 -17.05 3.18
N ASP A 143 15.00 -17.52 2.12
CA ASP A 143 14.03 -18.62 2.18
C ASP A 143 14.66 -19.92 2.74
N ASN A 144 15.94 -20.19 2.41
CA ASN A 144 16.67 -21.34 2.95
C ASN A 144 17.01 -21.16 4.44
N GLU A 145 17.34 -19.94 4.86
CA GLU A 145 17.59 -19.63 6.26
C GLU A 145 16.29 -19.73 7.08
N GLU A 146 15.19 -19.20 6.58
CA GLU A 146 13.85 -19.33 7.18
C GLU A 146 13.44 -20.82 7.29
N ALA A 147 13.57 -21.59 6.21
CA ALA A 147 13.26 -23.02 6.23
C ALA A 147 14.15 -23.81 7.21
N ARG A 148 15.42 -23.40 7.39
CA ARG A 148 16.31 -23.99 8.41
C ARG A 148 15.88 -23.63 9.82
N THR A 149 15.48 -22.38 10.06
CA THR A 149 14.97 -21.98 11.39
C THR A 149 13.68 -22.72 11.73
N ASP A 150 12.77 -22.88 10.78
CA ASP A 150 11.54 -23.66 10.96
C ASP A 150 11.83 -25.13 11.26
N LEU A 151 12.80 -25.73 10.56
CA LEU A 151 13.23 -27.10 10.81
C LEU A 151 13.83 -27.25 12.21
N ASP A 152 14.70 -26.33 12.64
CA ASP A 152 15.28 -26.33 13.98
C ASP A 152 14.21 -26.15 15.07
N GLU A 153 13.19 -25.31 14.83
CA GLU A 153 12.07 -25.14 15.73
C GLU A 153 11.20 -26.39 15.82
N LEU A 154 10.86 -27.00 14.69
CA LEU A 154 10.13 -28.27 14.64
C LEU A 154 10.91 -29.40 15.32
N GLU A 155 12.23 -29.46 15.13
CA GLU A 155 13.09 -30.41 15.83
C GLU A 155 13.06 -30.19 17.34
N ARG A 156 13.14 -28.93 17.81
CA ARG A 156 13.06 -28.61 19.25
C ARG A 156 11.70 -29.00 19.83
N VAL A 157 10.61 -28.74 19.10
CA VAL A 157 9.26 -29.12 19.53
C VAL A 157 9.11 -30.65 19.56
N SER A 158 9.59 -31.34 18.52
CA SER A 158 9.58 -32.80 18.46
C SER A 158 10.39 -33.44 19.59
N LYS A 159 11.59 -32.90 19.88
CA LYS A 159 12.43 -33.33 21.02
C LYS A 159 11.70 -33.17 22.35
N ARG A 160 11.07 -32.01 22.61
CA ARG A 160 10.27 -31.78 23.83
C ARG A 160 9.09 -32.75 23.94
N GLN A 161 8.37 -32.99 22.83
CA GLN A 161 7.28 -33.95 22.80
C GLN A 161 7.77 -35.37 23.07
N HIS A 162 8.95 -35.74 22.53
CA HIS A 162 9.57 -37.02 22.79
C HIS A 162 9.96 -37.18 24.27
N GLU A 163 10.65 -36.20 24.84
CA GLU A 163 11.01 -36.18 26.27
C GLU A 163 9.77 -36.24 27.18
N GLU A 164 8.68 -35.56 26.81
CA GLU A 164 7.42 -35.63 27.56
C GLU A 164 6.78 -37.03 27.47
N LEU A 165 6.75 -37.63 26.27
CA LEU A 165 6.23 -38.99 26.07
C LEU A 165 7.10 -40.03 26.78
N GLU A 166 8.42 -39.90 26.74
CA GLU A 166 9.36 -40.73 27.50
C GLU A 166 9.14 -40.58 29.00
N GLY A 167 8.95 -39.35 29.50
CA GLY A 167 8.62 -39.08 30.91
C GLY A 167 7.31 -39.75 31.34
N ARG A 168 6.27 -39.68 30.50
CA ARG A 168 4.98 -40.38 30.72
C ARG A 168 5.13 -41.89 30.64
N HIS A 169 5.95 -42.40 29.72
CA HIS A 169 6.21 -43.83 29.60
C HIS A 169 6.95 -44.36 30.84
N ASN A 170 7.97 -43.65 31.31
CA ASN A 170 8.74 -43.99 32.50
C ASN A 170 7.87 -43.96 33.77
N SER A 171 7.00 -42.97 33.93
CA SER A 171 6.08 -42.92 35.08
C SER A 171 5.02 -44.03 35.02
N LEU A 172 4.50 -44.34 33.83
CA LEU A 172 3.58 -45.47 33.66
C LEU A 172 4.29 -46.81 33.91
N GLN A 173 5.52 -46.97 33.46
CA GLN A 173 6.33 -48.16 33.73
C GLN A 173 6.65 -48.31 35.22
N ALA A 174 6.93 -47.20 35.92
CA ALA A 174 7.15 -47.20 37.37
C ALA A 174 5.87 -47.62 38.11
N SER A 175 4.72 -47.03 37.80
CA SER A 175 3.44 -47.43 38.41
C SER A 175 3.04 -48.87 38.10
N PHE A 176 3.33 -49.37 36.88
CA PHE A 176 3.12 -50.79 36.56
C PHE A 176 4.03 -51.70 37.40
N ARG A 177 5.29 -51.29 37.63
CA ARG A 177 6.22 -52.01 38.50
C ARG A 177 5.73 -52.03 39.94
N GLU A 178 5.30 -50.89 40.48
CA GLU A 178 4.73 -50.77 41.82
C GLU A 178 3.47 -51.64 41.99
N LEU A 179 2.57 -51.63 41.01
CA LEU A 179 1.40 -52.51 40.99
C LEU A 179 1.78 -53.99 40.91
N GLY A 180 2.83 -54.33 40.14
CA GLY A 180 3.38 -55.68 40.08
C GLY A 180 3.94 -56.13 41.42
N GLU A 181 4.73 -55.28 42.09
CA GLU A 181 5.27 -55.54 43.42
C GLU A 181 4.17 -55.65 44.48
N GLU A 182 3.12 -54.81 44.40
CA GLU A 182 1.97 -54.91 45.28
C GLU A 182 1.18 -56.20 45.04
N LEU A 183 0.98 -56.61 43.78
CA LEU A 183 0.34 -57.88 43.45
C LEU A 183 1.14 -59.07 43.97
N GLU A 184 2.47 -59.06 43.81
CA GLU A 184 3.36 -60.07 44.40
C GLU A 184 3.30 -60.08 45.93
N ARG A 185 3.23 -58.91 46.57
CA ARG A 185 3.05 -58.81 48.03
C ARG A 185 1.71 -59.44 48.45
N ARG A 186 0.63 -59.10 47.77
CA ARG A 186 -0.72 -59.62 48.05
C ARG A 186 -0.83 -61.12 47.82
N THR A 187 -0.18 -61.63 46.77
CA THR A 187 -0.13 -63.08 46.50
C THR A 187 0.68 -63.80 47.56
N ARG A 188 1.85 -63.29 47.98
CA ARG A 188 2.61 -63.84 49.13
C ARG A 188 1.81 -63.81 50.43
N GLU A 189 1.07 -62.73 50.70
CA GLU A 189 0.16 -62.64 51.85
C GLU A 189 -0.96 -63.68 51.78
N ALA A 190 -1.59 -63.85 50.61
CA ALA A 190 -2.62 -64.86 50.39
C ALA A 190 -2.07 -66.29 50.51
N GLU A 191 -0.88 -66.57 50.00
CA GLU A 191 -0.18 -67.85 50.17
C GLU A 191 0.19 -68.11 51.65
N ALA A 192 0.63 -67.09 52.37
CA ALA A 192 0.89 -67.21 53.80
C ALA A 192 -0.40 -67.47 54.59
N MET A 193 -1.51 -66.82 54.23
CA MET A 193 -2.81 -67.02 54.84
C MET A 193 -3.38 -68.40 54.52
N THR A 194 -3.28 -68.88 53.28
CA THR A 194 -3.70 -70.25 52.90
C THR A 194 -2.84 -71.30 53.59
N LYS A 195 -1.52 -71.11 53.71
CA LYS A 195 -0.66 -71.99 54.53
C LYS A 195 -1.09 -72.00 55.98
N ARG A 196 -1.31 -70.83 56.61
CA ARG A 196 -1.84 -70.73 57.97
C ARG A 196 -3.20 -71.40 58.12
N LEU A 197 -4.07 -71.24 57.13
CA LEU A 197 -5.39 -71.85 57.13
C LEU A 197 -5.25 -73.37 57.02
N SER A 198 -4.38 -73.89 56.15
CA SER A 198 -4.09 -75.33 56.06
C SER A 198 -3.48 -75.91 57.34
N THR A 199 -2.59 -75.18 58.03
CA THR A 199 -2.07 -75.63 59.33
C THR A 199 -3.14 -75.61 60.40
N ARG A 200 -4.05 -74.62 60.37
CA ARG A 200 -5.19 -74.56 61.30
C ARG A 200 -6.22 -75.64 60.98
N GLU A 201 -6.46 -75.96 59.72
CA GLU A 201 -7.30 -77.08 59.30
C GLU A 201 -6.69 -78.42 59.71
N GLN A 202 -5.36 -78.58 59.62
CA GLN A 202 -4.66 -79.75 60.15
C GLN A 202 -4.82 -79.84 61.67
N GLU A 203 -4.56 -78.75 62.40
CA GLU A 203 -4.78 -78.70 63.86
C GLU A 203 -6.24 -78.97 64.22
N VAL A 204 -7.20 -78.42 63.48
CA VAL A 204 -8.63 -78.69 63.67
C VAL A 204 -8.93 -80.16 63.37
N SER A 205 -8.38 -80.76 62.32
CA SER A 205 -8.57 -82.18 62.02
C SER A 205 -7.95 -83.10 63.09
N GLU A 206 -6.81 -82.72 63.66
CA GLU A 206 -6.20 -83.41 64.80
C GLU A 206 -7.05 -83.26 66.06
N MET A 207 -7.57 -82.05 66.32
CA MET A 207 -8.46 -81.78 67.43
C MET A 207 -9.82 -82.44 67.23
N GLU A 208 -10.33 -82.54 66.01
CA GLU A 208 -11.55 -83.25 65.65
C GLU A 208 -11.36 -84.75 65.77
N ALA A 209 -10.21 -85.30 65.40
CA ALA A 209 -9.84 -86.69 65.66
C ALA A 209 -9.77 -86.97 67.16
N ARG A 210 -9.14 -86.07 67.93
CA ARG A 210 -9.13 -86.13 69.41
C ARG A 210 -10.52 -85.94 70.00
N ILE A 211 -11.37 -85.09 69.43
CA ILE A 211 -12.77 -84.91 69.82
C ILE A 211 -13.58 -86.14 69.42
N LEU A 212 -13.26 -86.84 68.33
CA LEU A 212 -13.89 -88.11 67.94
C LEU A 212 -13.46 -89.24 68.88
N GLU A 213 -12.20 -89.27 69.30
CA GLU A 213 -11.69 -90.17 70.35
C GLU A 213 -12.31 -89.84 71.72
N LEU A 214 -12.40 -88.55 72.08
CA LEU A 214 -13.05 -88.07 73.29
C LEU A 214 -14.57 -88.21 73.23
N LYS A 215 -15.22 -88.10 72.06
CA LYS A 215 -16.66 -88.36 71.88
C LYS A 215 -16.97 -89.85 71.85
N ALA A 216 -16.03 -90.67 71.40
CA ALA A 216 -16.09 -92.12 71.54
C ALA A 216 -15.85 -92.56 72.99
N ALA A 217 -15.05 -91.81 73.75
CA ALA A 217 -14.79 -92.04 75.18
C ALA A 217 -15.79 -91.34 76.13
N ALA A 218 -16.47 -90.29 75.69
CA ALA A 218 -17.33 -89.45 76.50
C ALA A 218 -18.47 -88.89 75.64
N GLY A 219 -19.70 -89.32 75.94
CA GLY A 219 -20.90 -88.69 75.40
C GLY A 219 -21.07 -87.28 75.97
N ASP A 220 -20.27 -86.31 75.51
CA ASP A 220 -20.22 -84.97 76.07
C ASP A 220 -21.00 -83.97 75.22
N GLN A 221 -22.20 -83.64 75.71
CA GLN A 221 -23.10 -82.64 75.14
C GLN A 221 -22.49 -81.23 75.04
N GLU A 222 -21.42 -80.93 75.79
CA GLU A 222 -20.73 -79.63 75.78
C GLU A 222 -19.91 -79.38 74.50
N THR A 223 -19.24 -80.40 73.97
CA THR A 223 -18.47 -80.25 72.70
C THR A 223 -19.38 -80.01 71.50
N LEU A 224 -20.59 -80.59 71.51
CA LEU A 224 -21.61 -80.32 70.49
C LEU A 224 -22.19 -78.90 70.60
N ALA A 225 -22.26 -78.34 71.81
CA ALA A 225 -22.71 -76.97 72.02
C ALA A 225 -21.68 -75.94 71.52
N VAL A 226 -20.39 -76.18 71.76
CA VAL A 226 -19.30 -75.32 71.25
C VAL A 226 -19.24 -75.33 69.72
N ILE A 227 -19.31 -76.51 69.10
CA ILE A 227 -19.33 -76.63 67.62
C ILE A 227 -20.54 -75.90 67.03
N LYS A 228 -21.74 -76.02 67.63
CA LYS A 228 -22.92 -75.27 67.18
C LYS A 228 -22.71 -73.76 67.26
N ARG A 229 -22.05 -73.28 68.32
CA ARG A 229 -21.76 -71.85 68.51
C ARG A 229 -20.77 -71.35 67.46
N GLU A 230 -19.67 -72.07 67.23
CA GLU A 230 -18.67 -71.72 66.22
C GLU A 230 -19.23 -71.79 64.79
N LEU A 231 -20.04 -72.80 64.47
CA LEU A 231 -20.72 -72.88 63.16
C LEU A 231 -21.68 -71.69 62.97
N SER A 232 -22.39 -71.29 64.03
CA SER A 232 -23.27 -70.12 63.97
C SER A 232 -22.50 -68.81 63.77
N GLU A 233 -21.33 -68.68 64.39
CA GLU A 233 -20.43 -67.53 64.21
C GLU A 233 -19.87 -67.50 62.79
N GLN A 234 -19.40 -68.63 62.25
CA GLN A 234 -18.94 -68.73 60.86
C GLN A 234 -20.06 -68.42 59.85
N VAL A 235 -21.26 -68.97 60.04
CA VAL A 235 -22.42 -68.65 59.19
C VAL A 235 -22.76 -67.16 59.28
N SER A 236 -22.66 -66.55 60.47
CA SER A 236 -22.85 -65.10 60.62
C SER A 236 -21.77 -64.29 59.90
N HIS A 237 -20.52 -64.75 59.91
CA HIS A 237 -19.41 -64.10 59.24
C HIS A 237 -19.52 -64.22 57.71
N ILE A 238 -19.88 -65.40 57.20
CA ILE A 238 -20.16 -65.62 55.78
C ILE A 238 -21.30 -64.72 55.32
N ARG A 239 -22.39 -64.61 56.10
CA ARG A 239 -23.49 -63.68 55.78
C ARG A 239 -23.03 -62.22 55.74
N LYS A 240 -22.13 -61.80 56.63
CA LYS A 240 -21.54 -60.44 56.61
C LYS A 240 -20.62 -60.24 55.39
N LEU A 241 -19.83 -61.23 55.00
CA LEU A 241 -19.00 -61.17 53.81
C LEU A 241 -19.85 -61.15 52.54
N GLU A 242 -20.92 -61.95 52.48
CA GLU A 242 -21.88 -61.93 51.38
C GLU A 242 -22.61 -60.59 51.29
N SER A 243 -23.01 -59.97 52.41
CA SER A 243 -23.62 -58.64 52.38
C SER A 243 -22.60 -57.60 51.90
N ALA A 244 -21.37 -57.61 52.42
CA ALA A 244 -20.32 -56.70 51.98
C ALA A 244 -19.98 -56.88 50.48
N ASN A 245 -19.96 -58.11 49.98
CA ASN A 245 -19.72 -58.39 48.56
C ASN A 245 -20.90 -57.93 47.69
N ARG A 246 -22.15 -58.09 48.17
CA ARG A 246 -23.34 -57.50 47.50
C ARG A 246 -23.27 -55.97 47.47
N ASP A 247 -22.87 -55.33 48.57
CA ASP A 247 -22.74 -53.88 48.67
C ASP A 247 -21.62 -53.36 47.74
N GLN A 248 -20.47 -54.02 47.71
CA GLN A 248 -19.37 -53.70 46.79
C GLN A 248 -19.78 -53.90 45.32
N ALA A 249 -20.51 -54.97 44.99
CA ALA A 249 -21.02 -55.18 43.65
C ALA A 249 -22.04 -54.10 43.24
N ALA A 250 -22.87 -53.64 44.19
CA ALA A 250 -23.79 -52.52 43.97
C ALA A 250 -23.03 -51.22 43.71
N GLN A 251 -22.01 -50.92 44.53
CA GLN A 251 -21.14 -49.76 44.35
C GLN A 251 -20.40 -49.81 43.00
N LEU A 252 -19.82 -50.94 42.61
CA LEU A 252 -19.17 -51.10 41.30
C LEU A 252 -20.16 -50.92 40.15
N LYS A 253 -21.41 -51.37 40.29
CA LYS A 253 -22.46 -51.12 39.31
C LYS A 253 -22.81 -49.64 39.23
N GLU A 254 -22.84 -48.95 40.36
CA GLU A 254 -23.05 -47.50 40.42
C GLU A 254 -21.88 -46.73 39.79
N TYR A 255 -20.63 -47.04 40.14
CA TYR A 255 -19.43 -46.46 39.53
C TYR A 255 -19.37 -46.69 38.01
N ARG A 256 -19.77 -47.88 37.53
CA ARG A 256 -19.87 -48.12 36.07
C ARG A 256 -20.94 -47.26 35.41
N LYS A 257 -22.05 -46.97 36.09
CA LYS A 257 -23.07 -46.06 35.56
C LYS A 257 -22.59 -44.62 35.57
N THR A 258 -21.93 -44.16 36.63
CA THR A 258 -21.39 -42.81 36.70
C THR A 258 -20.26 -42.61 35.70
N HIS A 259 -19.39 -43.61 35.50
CA HIS A 259 -18.33 -43.54 34.49
C HIS A 259 -18.92 -43.40 33.07
N LYS A 260 -19.93 -44.19 32.71
CA LYS A 260 -20.65 -44.03 31.42
C LYS A 260 -21.30 -42.64 31.29
N ALA A 261 -21.85 -42.10 32.37
CA ALA A 261 -22.39 -40.75 32.34
C ALA A 261 -21.29 -39.68 32.15
N ILE A 262 -20.12 -39.88 32.76
CA ILE A 262 -18.95 -39.02 32.58
C ILE A 262 -18.45 -39.10 31.13
N GLU A 263 -18.33 -40.29 30.54
CA GLU A 263 -17.94 -40.48 29.13
C GLU A 263 -18.87 -39.72 28.18
N VAL A 264 -20.20 -39.82 28.38
CA VAL A 264 -21.18 -39.06 27.59
C VAL A 264 -20.98 -37.55 27.75
N VAL A 265 -20.73 -37.07 28.98
CA VAL A 265 -20.46 -35.65 29.23
C VAL A 265 -19.14 -35.20 28.59
N GLU A 266 -18.11 -36.05 28.56
CA GLU A 266 -16.84 -35.77 27.91
C GLU A 266 -16.98 -35.71 26.38
N GLU A 267 -17.78 -36.59 25.78
CA GLU A 267 -18.14 -36.53 24.37
C GLU A 267 -18.92 -35.26 24.03
N GLU A 268 -19.95 -34.94 24.82
CA GLU A 268 -20.72 -33.69 24.67
C GLU A 268 -19.81 -32.46 24.81
N LYS A 269 -18.90 -32.46 25.79
CA LYS A 269 -17.90 -31.41 25.97
C LYS A 269 -17.01 -31.29 24.73
N ARG A 270 -16.47 -32.39 24.20
CA ARG A 270 -15.63 -32.37 23.00
C ARG A 270 -16.41 -31.85 21.78
N VAL A 271 -17.68 -32.21 21.63
CA VAL A 271 -18.56 -31.69 20.57
C VAL A 271 -18.81 -30.19 20.74
N LEU A 272 -19.06 -29.72 21.96
CA LEU A 272 -19.23 -28.30 22.26
C LEU A 272 -17.95 -27.51 22.02
N GLU A 273 -16.79 -28.02 22.42
CA GLU A 273 -15.48 -27.42 22.14
C GLU A 273 -15.22 -27.31 20.63
N SER A 274 -15.55 -28.37 19.87
CA SER A 274 -15.48 -28.31 18.40
C SER A 274 -16.41 -27.25 17.81
N LYS A 275 -17.64 -27.12 18.34
CA LYS A 275 -18.59 -26.07 17.91
C LYS A 275 -18.10 -24.66 18.25
N VAL A 276 -17.47 -24.48 19.41
CA VAL A 276 -16.89 -23.20 19.80
C VAL A 276 -15.75 -22.83 18.86
N ARG A 277 -14.85 -23.76 18.53
CA ARG A 277 -13.79 -23.53 17.54
C ARG A 277 -14.36 -23.13 16.17
N MET A 278 -15.37 -23.87 15.68
CA MET A 278 -16.05 -23.50 14.42
C MET A 278 -16.72 -22.11 14.49
N MET A 279 -17.30 -21.72 15.64
CA MET A 279 -17.83 -20.38 15.81
C MET A 279 -16.73 -19.30 15.86
N GLU A 280 -15.55 -19.61 16.40
CA GLU A 280 -14.39 -18.72 16.38
C GLU A 280 -13.83 -18.57 14.96
N ASP A 281 -13.79 -19.65 14.17
CA ASP A 281 -13.43 -19.62 12.75
C ASP A 281 -14.39 -18.72 11.96
N LEU A 282 -15.70 -18.93 12.10
CA LEU A 282 -16.71 -18.10 11.45
C LEU A 282 -16.63 -16.63 11.89
N ARG A 283 -16.30 -16.35 13.15
CA ARG A 283 -16.10 -14.96 13.62
C ARG A 283 -14.88 -14.32 12.96
N ARG A 284 -13.79 -15.07 12.74
CA ARG A 284 -12.62 -14.59 11.99
C ARG A 284 -12.98 -14.30 10.53
N GLU A 285 -13.66 -15.23 9.87
CA GLU A 285 -14.13 -15.03 8.48
C GLU A 285 -15.07 -13.81 8.37
N ILE A 286 -16.00 -13.64 9.31
CA ILE A 286 -16.89 -12.47 9.35
C ILE A 286 -16.06 -11.19 9.52
N ALA A 287 -15.08 -11.16 10.43
CA ALA A 287 -14.23 -9.99 10.64
C ALA A 287 -13.39 -9.65 9.39
N GLU A 288 -12.85 -10.65 8.70
CA GLU A 288 -12.11 -10.48 7.45
C GLU A 288 -13.00 -9.93 6.33
N VAL A 289 -14.20 -10.48 6.16
CA VAL A 289 -15.18 -10.01 5.17
C VAL A 289 -15.67 -8.61 5.51
N GLU A 290 -15.90 -8.30 6.79
CA GLU A 290 -16.26 -6.96 7.24
C GLU A 290 -15.15 -5.95 6.96
N LEU A 291 -13.88 -6.33 7.17
CA LEU A 291 -12.72 -5.50 6.83
C LEU A 291 -12.63 -5.26 5.33
N GLN A 292 -12.73 -6.31 4.50
CA GLN A 292 -12.74 -6.19 3.04
C GLN A 292 -13.88 -5.29 2.57
N ARG A 293 -15.08 -5.45 3.14
CA ARG A 293 -16.23 -4.59 2.85
C ARG A 293 -15.96 -3.13 3.24
N GLN A 294 -15.34 -2.89 4.39
CA GLN A 294 -14.97 -1.52 4.82
C GLN A 294 -13.98 -0.90 3.84
N ILE A 295 -12.92 -1.63 3.46
CA ILE A 295 -11.93 -1.18 2.47
C ILE A 295 -12.63 -0.80 1.15
N LEU A 296 -13.45 -1.69 0.60
CA LEU A 296 -14.18 -1.42 -0.65
C LEU A 296 -15.17 -0.24 -0.54
N VAL A 297 -15.80 -0.07 0.63
CA VAL A 297 -16.70 1.06 0.88
C VAL A 297 -15.92 2.37 1.00
N ASP A 298 -14.75 2.35 1.65
CA ASP A 298 -13.90 3.52 1.81
C ASP A 298 -13.23 3.91 0.49
N GLU A 299 -12.79 2.93 -0.33
CA GLU A 299 -12.39 3.15 -1.72
C GLU A 299 -13.53 3.80 -2.51
N LYS A 300 -14.73 3.22 -2.46
CA LYS A 300 -15.90 3.79 -3.14
C LYS A 300 -16.18 5.22 -2.67
N ARG A 301 -16.05 5.50 -1.37
CA ARG A 301 -16.24 6.84 -0.80
C ARG A 301 -15.17 7.82 -1.26
N ALA A 302 -13.91 7.39 -1.29
CA ALA A 302 -12.80 8.19 -1.80
C ALA A 302 -13.03 8.55 -3.28
N TRP A 303 -13.46 7.57 -4.09
CA TRP A 303 -13.83 7.81 -5.48
C TRP A 303 -15.03 8.75 -5.62
N THR A 304 -16.11 8.56 -4.84
CA THR A 304 -17.25 9.48 -4.89
C THR A 304 -16.86 10.89 -4.46
N SER A 305 -16.01 11.04 -3.44
CA SER A 305 -15.52 12.36 -3.01
C SER A 305 -14.61 13.00 -4.05
N TYR A 306 -13.76 12.22 -4.72
CA TYR A 306 -12.92 12.72 -5.81
C TYR A 306 -13.77 13.23 -6.97
N LEU A 307 -14.77 12.44 -7.38
CA LEU A 307 -15.69 12.83 -8.45
C LEU A 307 -16.54 14.05 -8.05
N ASP A 308 -17.11 14.06 -6.84
CA ASP A 308 -17.91 15.19 -6.34
C ASP A 308 -17.06 16.48 -6.28
N ASN A 309 -15.82 16.41 -5.79
CA ASN A 309 -14.89 17.55 -5.76
C ASN A 309 -14.55 18.06 -7.18
N GLN A 310 -14.42 17.17 -8.16
CA GLN A 310 -14.22 17.59 -9.56
C GLN A 310 -15.48 18.22 -10.18
N THR A 311 -16.68 17.79 -9.76
CA THR A 311 -17.92 18.43 -10.20
C THR A 311 -18.13 19.83 -9.61
N GLU A 312 -17.62 20.11 -8.40
CA GLU A 312 -17.69 21.43 -7.76
C GLU A 312 -16.75 22.47 -8.42
N GLU A 313 -15.67 22.05 -9.07
CA GLU A 313 -14.75 22.92 -9.83
C GLU A 313 -15.29 23.32 -11.22
N GLY A 314 -16.51 22.90 -11.58
CA GLY A 314 -17.26 23.42 -12.73
C GLY A 314 -16.99 22.75 -14.08
N GLU A 315 -15.98 21.88 -14.17
CA GLU A 315 -15.75 21.01 -15.33
C GLU A 315 -15.78 19.55 -14.88
N VAL A 316 -16.85 18.83 -15.24
CA VAL A 316 -16.90 17.36 -15.09
C VAL A 316 -15.86 16.77 -16.05
N ALA A 317 -14.61 16.65 -15.61
CA ALA A 317 -13.53 16.18 -16.47
C ALA A 317 -13.64 14.67 -16.75
N PHE A 318 -14.21 13.88 -15.82
CA PHE A 318 -14.31 12.43 -15.93
C PHE A 318 -15.65 11.89 -15.39
N GLU A 319 -16.44 11.24 -16.23
CA GLU A 319 -17.73 10.64 -15.86
C GLU A 319 -17.58 9.20 -15.33
N SER A 320 -16.44 8.55 -15.62
CA SER A 320 -16.13 7.18 -15.21
C SER A 320 -14.68 7.02 -14.75
N PRO A 321 -14.38 6.16 -13.77
CA PRO A 321 -13.00 5.78 -13.42
C PRO A 321 -12.19 5.27 -14.63
N GLU A 322 -12.85 4.66 -15.62
CA GLU A 322 -12.20 4.26 -16.87
C GLU A 322 -11.72 5.46 -17.70
N ASP A 323 -12.44 6.58 -17.66
CA ASP A 323 -12.07 7.80 -18.40
C ASP A 323 -10.89 8.52 -17.74
N LEU A 324 -10.83 8.51 -16.40
CA LEU A 324 -9.66 8.97 -15.66
C LEU A 324 -8.44 8.09 -15.95
N ALA A 325 -8.59 6.76 -15.96
CA ALA A 325 -7.50 5.86 -16.32
C ALA A 325 -7.00 6.10 -17.74
N ARG A 326 -7.91 6.33 -18.70
CA ARG A 326 -7.57 6.70 -20.08
C ARG A 326 -6.88 8.06 -20.17
N ALA A 327 -7.30 9.04 -19.36
CA ALA A 327 -6.67 10.36 -19.31
C ALA A 327 -5.28 10.30 -18.68
N PHE A 328 -5.11 9.55 -17.60
CA PHE A 328 -3.82 9.31 -16.98
C PHE A 328 -2.85 8.59 -17.93
N VAL A 329 -3.33 7.60 -18.69
CA VAL A 329 -2.51 6.94 -19.72
C VAL A 329 -2.14 7.92 -20.83
N ARG A 330 -3.07 8.79 -21.26
CA ARG A 330 -2.78 9.87 -22.23
C ARG A 330 -1.73 10.84 -21.68
N GLU A 331 -1.86 11.29 -20.44
CA GLU A 331 -0.91 12.20 -19.79
C GLU A 331 0.46 11.54 -19.61
N ARG A 332 0.53 10.24 -19.30
CA ARG A 332 1.80 9.50 -19.26
C ARG A 332 2.44 9.39 -20.64
N LEU A 333 1.65 9.19 -21.69
CA LEU A 333 2.13 9.20 -23.07
C LEU A 333 2.62 10.59 -23.47
N GLU A 334 1.87 11.63 -23.15
CA GLU A 334 2.25 13.03 -23.39
C GLU A 334 3.54 13.38 -22.62
N GLY A 335 3.64 13.01 -21.34
CA GLY A 335 4.85 13.15 -20.54
C GLY A 335 6.05 12.42 -21.14
N ALA A 336 5.86 11.19 -21.64
CA ALA A 336 6.92 10.46 -22.35
C ALA A 336 7.33 11.16 -23.66
N THR A 337 6.38 11.68 -24.44
CA THR A 337 6.70 12.44 -25.66
C THR A 337 7.39 13.76 -25.37
N MET A 338 7.05 14.44 -24.27
CA MET A 338 7.71 15.67 -23.84
C MET A 338 9.12 15.37 -23.32
N LEU A 339 9.34 14.27 -22.60
CA LEU A 339 10.68 13.80 -22.24
C LEU A 339 11.51 13.43 -23.48
N GLU A 340 10.92 12.79 -24.48
CA GLU A 340 11.60 12.52 -25.76
C GLU A 340 11.98 13.82 -26.47
N ARG A 341 11.09 14.82 -26.48
CA ARG A 341 11.38 16.15 -27.03
C ARG A 341 12.48 16.86 -26.26
N ILE A 342 12.47 16.79 -24.93
CA ILE A 342 13.53 17.35 -24.09
C ILE A 342 14.85 16.64 -24.40
N GLY A 343 14.87 15.30 -24.50
CA GLY A 343 16.06 14.53 -24.89
C GLY A 343 16.62 14.92 -26.27
N LYS A 344 15.74 15.18 -27.24
CA LYS A 344 16.13 15.71 -28.56
C LYS A 344 16.73 17.11 -28.44
N VAL A 345 16.09 18.02 -27.71
CA VAL A 345 16.61 19.38 -27.51
C VAL A 345 17.93 19.39 -26.73
N THR A 346 18.09 18.52 -25.73
CA THR A 346 19.35 18.42 -24.98
C THR A 346 20.48 17.87 -25.85
N SER A 347 20.22 16.86 -26.68
CA SER A 347 21.23 16.36 -27.63
C SER A 347 21.57 17.37 -28.72
N GLU A 348 20.60 18.16 -29.19
CA GLU A 348 20.86 19.30 -30.09
C GLU A 348 21.69 20.40 -29.41
N LEU A 349 21.46 20.65 -28.11
CA LEU A 349 22.23 21.61 -27.33
C LEU A 349 23.66 21.13 -27.10
N GLU A 350 23.84 19.87 -26.71
CA GLU A 350 25.16 19.24 -26.57
C GLU A 350 25.94 19.27 -27.88
N GLY A 351 25.28 18.98 -29.01
CA GLY A 351 25.88 19.10 -30.34
C GLY A 351 26.28 20.55 -30.69
N LYS A 352 25.47 21.54 -30.29
CA LYS A 352 25.85 22.96 -30.44
C LYS A 352 27.01 23.35 -29.52
N ASP A 353 27.05 22.84 -28.29
CA ASP A 353 28.14 23.09 -27.34
C ASP A 353 29.46 22.44 -27.80
N ASP A 354 29.41 21.26 -28.43
CA ASP A 354 30.57 20.65 -29.09
C ASP A 354 31.09 21.52 -30.24
N VAL A 355 30.20 22.08 -31.06
CA VAL A 355 30.58 23.02 -32.13
C VAL A 355 31.16 24.32 -31.55
N ILE A 356 30.55 24.88 -30.51
CA ILE A 356 31.06 26.07 -29.82
C ILE A 356 32.45 25.77 -29.24
N ARG A 357 32.64 24.64 -28.57
CA ARG A 357 33.96 24.20 -28.07
C ARG A 357 34.98 24.05 -29.20
N GLY A 358 34.57 23.46 -30.34
CA GLY A 358 35.41 23.38 -31.53
C GLY A 358 35.83 24.76 -32.06
N LEU A 359 34.89 25.71 -32.13
CA LEU A 359 35.17 27.09 -32.53
C LEU A 359 36.02 27.85 -31.50
N GLU A 360 35.85 27.58 -30.21
CA GLU A 360 36.68 28.12 -29.13
C GLU A 360 38.10 27.59 -29.20
N ASP A 361 38.28 26.29 -29.48
CA ASP A 361 39.59 25.67 -29.70
C ASP A 361 40.27 26.21 -30.96
N GLU A 362 39.53 26.40 -32.05
CA GLU A 362 40.03 27.04 -33.27
C GLU A 362 40.42 28.50 -33.01
N LYS A 363 39.59 29.25 -32.29
CA LYS A 363 39.91 30.61 -31.86
C LYS A 363 41.17 30.62 -30.98
N ALA A 364 41.31 29.68 -30.04
CA ALA A 364 42.48 29.56 -29.20
C ALA A 364 43.75 29.21 -30.01
N LYS A 365 43.64 28.32 -31.00
CA LYS A 365 44.72 28.01 -31.95
C LYS A 365 45.11 29.22 -32.78
N LEU A 366 44.14 29.95 -33.35
CA LEU A 366 44.38 31.18 -34.11
C LEU A 366 45.00 32.27 -33.24
N VAL A 367 44.57 32.42 -31.98
CA VAL A 367 45.19 33.35 -31.02
C VAL A 367 46.63 32.92 -30.72
N ALA A 368 46.88 31.63 -30.49
CA ALA A 368 48.24 31.11 -30.27
C ALA A 368 49.13 31.27 -31.52
N GLU A 369 48.58 31.14 -32.73
CA GLU A 369 49.27 31.42 -33.98
C GLU A 369 49.53 32.91 -34.17
N MET A 370 48.58 33.78 -33.82
CA MET A 370 48.77 35.23 -33.82
C MET A 370 49.82 35.65 -32.79
N ASP A 371 49.88 35.03 -31.62
CA ASP A 371 50.90 35.29 -30.61
C ASP A 371 52.25 34.68 -31.01
N LYS A 372 52.28 33.54 -31.71
CA LYS A 372 53.49 33.03 -32.37
C LYS A 372 53.96 33.97 -33.49
N LEU A 373 53.07 34.51 -34.30
CA LEU A 373 53.42 35.49 -35.33
C LEU A 373 53.84 36.83 -34.72
N ARG A 374 53.25 37.24 -33.59
CA ARG A 374 53.70 38.40 -32.81
C ARG A 374 55.06 38.15 -32.19
N THR A 375 55.30 36.99 -31.59
CA THR A 375 56.60 36.64 -31.00
C THR A 375 57.67 36.42 -32.05
N VAL A 376 57.33 35.86 -33.22
CA VAL A 376 58.21 35.77 -34.40
C VAL A 376 58.41 37.16 -35.01
N SER A 377 57.41 38.05 -35.01
CA SER A 377 57.58 39.45 -35.41
C SER A 377 58.44 40.22 -34.40
N ILE A 378 58.37 39.89 -33.10
CA ILE A 378 59.24 40.43 -32.05
C ILE A 378 60.65 39.83 -32.13
N ALA A 379 60.80 38.55 -32.49
CA ALA A 379 62.08 37.83 -32.55
C ALA A 379 62.83 38.04 -33.89
N ASN A 380 62.11 38.19 -35.01
CA ASN A 380 62.65 38.60 -36.31
C ASN A 380 62.62 40.13 -36.50
N GLY A 381 62.04 40.87 -35.55
CA GLY A 381 62.00 42.33 -35.48
C GLY A 381 63.12 42.94 -34.64
N GLY A 382 64.33 42.40 -34.74
CA GLY A 382 65.57 43.04 -34.26
C GLY A 382 65.93 44.34 -35.01
N ALA A 383 65.08 44.85 -35.88
CA ALA A 383 65.21 46.15 -36.51
C ALA A 383 63.83 46.70 -36.87
N SER A 384 63.59 47.96 -36.52
CA SER A 384 62.40 48.79 -36.79
C SER A 384 61.23 48.64 -35.81
N GLY A 385 61.03 49.70 -35.02
CA GLY A 385 60.11 49.78 -33.89
C GLY A 385 58.64 50.00 -34.27
N GLY A 386 57.79 49.76 -33.27
CA GLY A 386 56.35 49.91 -33.39
C GLY A 386 55.61 49.86 -32.05
N GLY A 387 56.13 50.49 -31.00
CA GLY A 387 55.34 50.84 -29.82
C GLY A 387 54.45 52.04 -30.14
N ILE A 388 53.14 51.83 -30.24
CA ILE A 388 52.18 52.92 -30.46
C ILE A 388 51.97 53.66 -29.13
N ASP A 389 52.63 54.81 -29.06
CA ASP A 389 52.66 55.80 -27.98
C ASP A 389 51.34 56.62 -27.87
N PRO A 390 50.98 57.12 -26.66
CA PRO A 390 49.84 58.00 -26.35
C PRO A 390 49.80 59.36 -27.11
N LYS A 391 50.76 59.60 -27.99
CA LYS A 391 50.84 60.77 -28.89
C LYS A 391 49.80 60.72 -30.01
N ILE A 392 49.33 59.53 -30.40
CA ILE A 392 48.27 59.40 -31.42
C ILE A 392 46.91 59.83 -30.86
N LYS A 393 46.63 59.54 -29.58
CA LYS A 393 45.41 59.99 -28.90
C LYS A 393 45.38 61.51 -28.74
N THR A 394 46.49 62.12 -28.30
CA THR A 394 46.56 63.59 -28.18
C THR A 394 46.56 64.30 -29.54
N ARG A 395 47.05 63.64 -30.60
CA ARG A 395 46.93 64.13 -31.98
C ARG A 395 45.49 64.06 -32.50
N LEU A 396 44.76 62.99 -32.18
CA LEU A 396 43.33 62.85 -32.50
C LEU A 396 42.46 63.85 -31.73
N GLU A 397 42.76 64.13 -30.47
CA GLU A 397 42.06 65.15 -29.68
C GLU A 397 42.35 66.58 -30.19
N ARG A 398 43.60 66.85 -30.60
CA ARG A 398 43.94 68.11 -31.29
C ARG A 398 43.27 68.23 -32.65
N GLN A 399 43.16 67.13 -33.41
CA GLN A 399 42.41 67.11 -34.67
C GLN A 399 40.91 67.33 -34.45
N ARG A 400 40.32 66.75 -33.40
CA ARG A 400 38.91 66.98 -33.04
C ARG A 400 38.66 68.44 -32.67
N THR A 401 39.53 69.04 -31.86
CA THR A 401 39.39 70.45 -31.45
C THR A 401 39.65 71.42 -32.60
N LEU A 402 40.55 71.09 -33.53
CA LEU A 402 40.73 71.86 -34.77
C LEU A 402 39.51 71.74 -35.68
N ALA A 403 38.96 70.54 -35.87
CA ALA A 403 37.75 70.33 -36.67
C ALA A 403 36.53 71.07 -36.10
N VAL A 404 36.39 71.14 -34.77
CA VAL A 404 35.32 71.93 -34.13
C VAL A 404 35.50 73.43 -34.41
N LYS A 405 36.74 73.95 -34.33
CA LYS A 405 37.03 75.36 -34.66
C LYS A 405 36.87 75.67 -36.15
N GLU A 406 37.19 74.72 -37.02
CA GLU A 406 36.94 74.82 -38.47
C GLU A 406 35.43 74.85 -38.76
N VAL A 407 34.63 74.04 -38.07
CA VAL A 407 33.17 74.09 -38.18
C VAL A 407 32.61 75.41 -37.66
N GLU A 408 33.13 75.94 -36.55
CA GLU A 408 32.76 77.28 -36.05
C GLU A 408 33.16 78.40 -37.02
N TYR A 409 34.33 78.28 -37.66
CA TYR A 409 34.79 79.22 -38.69
C TYR A 409 33.93 79.15 -39.96
N LEU A 410 33.57 77.95 -40.42
CA LEU A 410 32.67 77.75 -41.57
C LEU A 410 31.26 78.26 -41.26
N ARG A 411 30.77 78.11 -40.02
CA ARG A 411 29.51 78.72 -39.57
C ARG A 411 29.59 80.26 -39.59
N ALA A 412 30.72 80.83 -39.19
CA ALA A 412 30.93 82.28 -39.26
C ALA A 412 31.05 82.79 -40.71
N GLN A 413 31.67 82.03 -41.60
CA GLN A 413 31.71 82.33 -43.04
C GLN A 413 30.33 82.25 -43.69
N LEU A 414 29.53 81.23 -43.35
CA LEU A 414 28.15 81.15 -43.84
C LEU A 414 27.31 82.32 -43.34
N LYS A 415 27.45 82.71 -42.06
CA LYS A 415 26.79 83.93 -41.54
C LYS A 415 27.28 85.20 -42.22
N ALA A 416 28.56 85.30 -42.56
CA ALA A 416 29.10 86.44 -43.31
C ALA A 416 28.56 86.47 -44.75
N MET A 417 28.47 85.33 -45.43
CA MET A 417 27.86 85.23 -46.76
C MET A 417 26.36 85.53 -46.71
N ASP A 418 25.64 85.07 -45.69
CA ASP A 418 24.22 85.42 -45.48
C ASP A 418 24.05 86.93 -45.30
N THR A 419 24.96 87.60 -44.58
CA THR A 419 24.93 89.07 -44.43
C THR A 419 25.34 89.81 -45.71
N GLU A 420 26.29 89.29 -46.48
CA GLU A 420 26.71 89.88 -47.76
C GLU A 420 25.64 89.71 -48.85
N GLU A 421 24.98 88.54 -48.91
CA GLU A 421 23.85 88.28 -49.81
C GLU A 421 22.64 89.17 -49.46
N GLN A 422 22.44 89.47 -48.18
CA GLN A 422 21.40 90.39 -47.70
C GLN A 422 21.68 91.86 -48.08
N GLU A 423 22.96 92.28 -48.20
CA GLU A 423 23.35 93.66 -48.54
C GLU A 423 23.52 93.89 -50.05
N PHE A 424 23.95 92.90 -50.84
CA PHE A 424 24.28 93.08 -52.26
C PHE A 424 23.28 92.48 -53.27
N THR A 425 22.43 91.51 -52.87
CA THR A 425 21.47 90.83 -53.77
C THR A 425 20.14 90.46 -53.08
N PRO A 426 19.19 91.40 -52.93
CA PRO A 426 17.94 91.14 -52.21
C PRO A 426 16.95 90.19 -52.94
N GLU A 427 17.17 89.87 -54.22
CA GLU A 427 16.27 88.99 -54.99
C GLU A 427 16.60 87.48 -54.88
N SER A 428 17.77 87.09 -54.36
CA SER A 428 18.13 85.68 -54.11
C SER A 428 18.20 85.30 -52.63
N PHE A 429 18.09 86.27 -51.73
CA PHE A 429 18.15 86.05 -50.29
C PHE A 429 16.83 85.48 -49.77
N ASP A 430 16.81 84.18 -49.51
CA ASP A 430 15.64 83.46 -49.02
C ASP A 430 15.60 83.51 -47.48
N ALA A 431 15.12 84.64 -46.94
CA ALA A 431 15.10 84.95 -45.51
C ALA A 431 14.37 83.90 -44.65
N GLU A 432 13.49 83.10 -45.25
CA GLU A 432 12.80 82.00 -44.57
C GLU A 432 13.71 80.77 -44.39
N LYS A 433 14.61 80.49 -45.34
CA LYS A 433 15.56 79.39 -45.24
C LYS A 433 16.68 79.68 -44.25
N SER A 434 17.22 80.90 -44.23
CA SER A 434 18.23 81.28 -43.25
C SER A 434 17.68 81.26 -41.82
N LYS A 435 16.43 81.72 -41.61
CA LYS A 435 15.73 81.57 -40.32
C LYS A 435 15.48 80.11 -39.96
N ARG A 436 15.04 79.27 -40.91
CA ARG A 436 14.83 77.84 -40.68
C ARG A 436 16.12 77.11 -40.32
N VAL A 437 17.23 77.48 -40.94
CA VAL A 437 18.56 76.93 -40.61
C VAL A 437 19.00 77.40 -39.23
N GLN A 438 18.79 78.67 -38.86
CA GLN A 438 19.07 79.18 -37.52
C GLN A 438 18.22 78.46 -36.44
N GLU A 439 16.92 78.27 -36.67
CA GLU A 439 16.03 77.51 -35.77
C GLU A 439 16.51 76.05 -35.59
N LEU A 440 16.96 75.41 -36.68
CA LEU A 440 17.48 74.04 -36.62
C LEU A 440 18.84 73.97 -35.92
N GLU A 441 19.70 74.97 -36.10
CA GLU A 441 20.97 75.08 -35.37
C GLU A 441 20.75 75.30 -33.88
N GLU A 442 19.80 76.18 -33.52
CA GLU A 442 19.40 76.43 -32.13
C GLU A 442 18.85 75.15 -31.49
N LEU A 443 17.96 74.42 -32.18
CA LEU A 443 17.41 73.16 -31.67
C LEU A 443 18.50 72.08 -31.48
N VAL A 444 19.49 72.01 -32.38
CA VAL A 444 20.62 71.08 -32.25
C VAL A 444 21.54 71.47 -31.08
N ASP A 445 21.76 72.77 -30.87
CA ASP A 445 22.55 73.25 -29.74
C ASP A 445 21.80 73.12 -28.41
N GLU A 446 20.47 73.24 -28.40
CA GLU A 446 19.59 72.90 -27.28
C GLU A 446 19.67 71.41 -26.95
N TYR A 447 19.54 70.50 -27.93
CA TYR A 447 19.72 69.07 -27.69
C TYR A 447 21.12 68.72 -27.18
N ARG A 448 22.16 69.42 -27.63
CA ARG A 448 23.53 69.21 -27.11
C ARG A 448 23.67 69.69 -25.66
N LYS A 449 23.04 70.81 -25.30
CA LYS A 449 22.98 71.29 -23.92
C LYS A 449 22.18 70.34 -23.04
N GLU A 450 21.01 69.88 -23.49
CA GLU A 450 20.20 68.89 -22.77
C GLU A 450 20.94 67.57 -22.57
N LEU A 451 21.71 67.10 -23.57
CA LEU A 451 22.55 65.91 -23.41
C LEU A 451 23.71 66.14 -22.42
N GLN A 452 24.31 67.33 -22.40
CA GLN A 452 25.32 67.69 -21.40
C GLN A 452 24.72 67.84 -20.00
N ASP A 453 23.53 68.41 -19.88
CA ASP A 453 22.79 68.56 -18.63
C ASP A 453 22.31 67.21 -18.11
N LEU A 454 21.81 66.32 -18.98
CA LEU A 454 21.48 64.94 -18.62
C LEU A 454 22.72 64.16 -18.21
N HIS A 455 23.86 64.38 -18.87
CA HIS A 455 25.12 63.74 -18.50
C HIS A 455 25.63 64.22 -17.13
N THR A 456 25.56 65.53 -16.86
CA THR A 456 25.93 66.09 -15.54
C THR A 456 24.92 65.72 -14.45
N GLN A 457 23.64 65.58 -14.77
CA GLN A 457 22.61 65.08 -13.85
C GLN A 457 22.80 63.58 -13.57
N LEU A 458 23.18 62.77 -14.56
CA LEU A 458 23.55 61.37 -14.37
C LEU A 458 24.80 61.25 -13.50
N SER A 459 25.85 62.03 -13.76
CA SER A 459 27.04 62.01 -12.91
C SER A 459 26.76 62.52 -11.50
N ALA A 460 25.91 63.54 -11.34
CA ALA A 460 25.50 64.04 -10.03
C ALA A 460 24.53 63.07 -9.30
N ALA A 461 23.71 62.32 -10.02
CA ALA A 461 22.86 61.27 -9.46
C ALA A 461 23.69 60.05 -9.03
N GLU A 462 24.72 59.70 -9.80
CA GLU A 462 25.73 58.69 -9.44
C GLU A 462 26.54 59.13 -8.21
N GLU A 463 26.91 60.41 -8.10
CA GLU A 463 27.55 60.96 -6.90
C GLU A 463 26.61 61.04 -5.69
N ARG A 464 25.32 61.37 -5.88
CA ARG A 464 24.30 61.32 -4.81
C ARG A 464 24.00 59.89 -4.37
N ALA A 465 24.04 58.91 -5.27
CA ALA A 465 23.93 57.50 -4.92
C ALA A 465 25.11 57.04 -4.05
N LYS A 466 26.31 57.60 -4.27
CA LYS A 466 27.50 57.37 -3.43
C LYS A 466 27.46 58.09 -2.08
N GLN A 467 26.76 59.24 -1.97
CA GLN A 467 26.67 60.02 -0.72
C GLN A 467 25.42 59.71 0.14
N GLY A 468 24.45 58.96 -0.37
CA GLY A 468 23.21 58.59 0.33
C GLY A 468 23.32 57.50 1.41
N GLN A 469 24.52 57.01 1.73
CA GLN A 469 24.76 55.91 2.68
C GLN A 469 25.41 56.35 4.01
N GLN A 470 25.15 57.56 4.49
CA GLN A 470 25.61 57.97 5.83
C GLN A 470 24.54 58.72 6.63
N GLN A 471 23.77 57.98 7.46
CA GLN A 471 23.29 58.38 8.81
C GLN A 471 22.54 57.19 9.52
N PRO A 472 22.43 57.15 10.88
CA PRO A 472 23.23 56.26 11.74
C PRO A 472 22.44 55.29 12.66
N GLU A 473 23.10 54.22 13.18
CA GLU A 473 23.03 53.61 14.54
C GLU A 473 23.52 52.12 14.57
N PRO A 474 24.00 51.54 15.71
CA PRO A 474 25.21 51.90 16.45
C PRO A 474 26.20 50.70 16.67
N ALA A 475 27.49 51.07 16.81
CA ALA A 475 28.58 50.44 17.56
C ALA A 475 28.72 48.90 17.68
N THR A 476 29.82 48.36 17.13
CA THR A 476 30.88 47.69 17.93
C THR A 476 32.17 47.47 17.11
N GLY A 477 33.33 47.79 17.71
CA GLY A 477 34.58 47.03 17.47
C GLY A 477 35.63 47.57 16.50
N ASN A 478 36.46 48.52 16.96
CA ASN A 478 37.75 48.86 16.35
C ASN A 478 38.68 47.65 16.17
N LYS A 479 39.36 47.52 15.01
CA LYS A 479 40.83 47.61 14.88
C LYS A 479 41.38 47.33 13.46
N ARG A 480 42.06 48.36 12.96
CA ARG A 480 43.25 48.44 12.09
C ARG A 480 43.10 48.53 10.56
N PRO A 481 43.92 49.40 9.93
CA PRO A 481 43.75 49.87 8.56
C PRO A 481 44.56 49.01 7.58
N ARG A 482 44.05 48.81 6.38
CA ARG A 482 44.84 48.29 5.25
C ARG A 482 44.38 49.01 3.98
N THR A 483 45.08 50.09 3.66
CA THR A 483 45.95 50.20 2.47
C THR A 483 45.16 50.16 1.18
N GLU A 484 45.01 51.36 0.63
CA GLU A 484 44.55 51.71 -0.71
C GLU A 484 45.09 50.76 -1.79
N VAL A 485 44.32 49.73 -2.15
CA VAL A 485 44.29 49.09 -3.48
C VAL A 485 42.92 48.45 -3.66
N ASP A 486 41.85 49.24 -3.73
CA ASP A 486 40.51 48.75 -4.06
C ASP A 486 39.94 49.55 -5.24
N GLY A 487 40.13 48.99 -6.43
CA GLY A 487 39.42 49.38 -7.65
C GLY A 487 38.35 48.37 -8.08
N ASP A 488 38.29 47.19 -7.45
CA ASP A 488 37.44 46.08 -7.93
C ASP A 488 36.67 45.34 -6.81
N ALA A 489 36.74 45.74 -5.53
CA ALA A 489 36.14 44.99 -4.41
C ALA A 489 34.73 45.45 -3.97
N ASP A 490 34.29 46.66 -4.34
CA ASP A 490 32.97 47.17 -3.94
C ASP A 490 31.81 46.45 -4.67
N ASN A 491 32.07 45.86 -5.83
CA ASN A 491 31.07 45.08 -6.58
C ASN A 491 30.86 43.66 -5.97
N ASP A 492 31.88 43.09 -5.34
CA ASP A 492 31.81 41.73 -4.77
C ASP A 492 31.00 41.70 -3.47
N GLY A 493 31.10 42.73 -2.61
CA GLY A 493 30.31 42.81 -1.37
C GLY A 493 28.81 43.07 -1.62
N GLU A 494 28.47 43.86 -2.63
CA GLU A 494 27.07 44.11 -3.03
C GLU A 494 26.47 42.89 -3.74
N THR A 495 27.24 42.21 -4.59
CA THR A 495 26.78 40.98 -5.27
C THR A 495 26.59 39.82 -4.28
N ASP A 496 27.44 39.70 -3.25
CA ASP A 496 27.29 38.71 -2.19
C ASP A 496 26.04 38.98 -1.32
N ARG A 497 25.80 40.24 -0.93
CA ARG A 497 24.59 40.62 -0.19
C ARG A 497 23.31 40.43 -1.01
N LEU A 498 23.37 40.71 -2.31
CA LEU A 498 22.29 40.42 -3.24
C LEU A 498 22.08 38.91 -3.42
N ALA A 499 23.14 38.11 -3.44
CA ALA A 499 23.06 36.66 -3.51
C ALA A 499 22.42 36.06 -2.25
N GLU A 500 22.77 36.57 -1.06
CA GLU A 500 22.13 36.18 0.20
C GLU A 500 20.66 36.58 0.26
N LEU A 501 20.31 37.80 -0.17
CA LEU A 501 18.91 38.25 -0.23
C LEU A 501 18.10 37.42 -1.24
N LYS A 502 18.69 37.06 -2.39
CA LYS A 502 18.06 36.14 -3.36
C LYS A 502 17.85 34.74 -2.78
N LYS A 503 18.82 34.21 -2.03
CA LYS A 503 18.66 32.92 -1.32
C LYS A 503 17.56 32.98 -0.26
N LYS A 504 17.50 34.06 0.52
CA LYS A 504 16.43 34.28 1.52
C LYS A 504 15.07 34.47 0.86
N ASN A 505 15.00 35.18 -0.27
CA ASN A 505 13.77 35.35 -1.03
C ASN A 505 13.27 34.02 -1.60
N ARG A 506 14.15 33.20 -2.20
CA ARG A 506 13.82 31.83 -2.63
C ARG A 506 13.37 30.96 -1.47
N HIS A 507 14.06 31.03 -0.32
CA HIS A 507 13.68 30.27 0.87
C HIS A 507 12.30 30.67 1.42
N LEU A 508 11.97 31.97 1.39
CA LEU A 508 10.65 32.47 1.77
C LEU A 508 9.58 32.07 0.76
N GLN A 509 9.88 32.10 -0.55
CA GLN A 509 8.98 31.60 -1.60
C GLN A 509 8.73 30.09 -1.43
N ASP A 510 9.76 29.30 -1.15
CA ASP A 510 9.62 27.87 -0.84
C ASP A 510 8.81 27.65 0.43
N GLY A 511 8.99 28.50 1.46
CA GLY A 511 8.19 28.49 2.68
C GLY A 511 6.72 28.81 2.43
N ILE A 512 6.43 29.80 1.60
CA ILE A 512 5.07 30.16 1.18
C ILE A 512 4.44 28.99 0.42
N ASN A 513 5.14 28.41 -0.56
CA ASN A 513 4.63 27.26 -1.32
C ASN A 513 4.38 26.03 -0.42
N LYS A 514 5.24 25.77 0.57
CA LYS A 514 5.05 24.70 1.56
C LYS A 514 3.83 24.95 2.46
N LEU A 515 3.62 26.19 2.89
CA LEU A 515 2.47 26.55 3.71
C LEU A 515 1.17 26.54 2.91
N GLU A 516 1.19 26.97 1.65
CA GLU A 516 0.04 26.91 0.75
C GLU A 516 -0.36 25.46 0.43
N THR A 517 0.62 24.59 0.16
CA THR A 517 0.36 23.15 -0.04
C THR A 517 -0.17 22.51 1.24
N ALA A 518 0.40 22.81 2.41
CA ALA A 518 -0.12 22.33 3.68
C ALA A 518 -1.55 22.83 3.96
N ASN A 519 -1.87 24.09 3.65
CA ASN A 519 -3.22 24.64 3.79
C ASN A 519 -4.22 23.97 2.84
N LYS A 520 -3.82 23.66 1.59
CA LYS A 520 -4.68 22.94 0.65
C LYS A 520 -4.99 21.52 1.14
N VAL A 521 -3.98 20.80 1.64
CA VAL A 521 -4.17 19.46 2.22
C VAL A 521 -5.05 19.50 3.47
N LEU A 522 -4.82 20.45 4.38
CA LEU A 522 -5.66 20.61 5.58
C LEU A 522 -7.11 20.99 5.22
N ALA A 523 -7.32 21.79 4.17
CA ALA A 523 -8.65 22.13 3.69
C ALA A 523 -9.35 20.91 3.08
N SER A 524 -8.65 20.09 2.28
CA SER A 524 -9.21 18.84 1.76
C SER A 524 -9.52 17.84 2.88
N ASP A 525 -8.65 17.71 3.88
CA ASP A 525 -8.87 16.83 5.03
C ASP A 525 -10.08 17.28 5.86
N LEU A 526 -10.22 18.59 6.11
CA LEU A 526 -11.40 19.15 6.77
C LEU A 526 -12.68 18.85 5.99
N SER A 527 -12.67 19.00 4.67
CA SER A 527 -13.82 18.69 3.82
C SER A 527 -14.18 17.19 3.86
N ALA A 528 -13.18 16.31 3.81
CA ALA A 528 -13.34 14.86 3.88
C ALA A 528 -13.90 14.42 5.25
N VAL A 529 -13.37 14.94 6.35
CA VAL A 529 -13.86 14.67 7.71
C VAL A 529 -15.28 15.19 7.89
N GLN A 530 -15.60 16.38 7.38
CA GLN A 530 -16.97 16.90 7.41
C GLN A 530 -17.94 16.01 6.61
N HIS A 531 -17.51 15.50 5.45
CA HIS A 531 -18.30 14.58 4.65
C HIS A 531 -18.52 13.24 5.36
N GLN A 532 -17.45 12.66 5.94
CA GLN A 532 -17.52 11.45 6.76
C GLN A 532 -18.49 11.63 7.94
N LEU A 533 -18.40 12.74 8.67
CA LEU A 533 -19.28 13.05 9.79
C LEU A 533 -20.75 13.19 9.35
N LYS A 534 -21.02 13.81 8.19
CA LYS A 534 -22.37 13.87 7.59
C LYS A 534 -22.87 12.47 7.23
N THR A 535 -22.03 11.59 6.66
CA THR A 535 -22.42 10.22 6.32
C THR A 535 -22.65 9.34 7.55
N LEU A 536 -21.84 9.48 8.61
CA LEU A 536 -22.05 8.79 9.88
C LEU A 536 -23.35 9.24 10.57
N LYS A 537 -23.66 10.54 10.54
CA LYS A 537 -24.96 11.06 11.02
C LYS A 537 -26.14 10.50 10.21
N LYS A 538 -25.99 10.33 8.89
CA LYS A 538 -27.00 9.65 8.04
C LYS A 538 -27.10 8.15 8.34
N SER A 539 -25.99 7.48 8.66
CA SER A 539 -26.01 6.06 9.07
C SER A 539 -26.69 5.88 10.42
N GLN A 540 -26.52 6.82 11.36
CA GLN A 540 -27.22 6.81 12.65
C GLN A 540 -28.75 6.97 12.51
N SER A 541 -29.27 7.47 11.38
CA SER A 541 -30.72 7.54 11.15
C SER A 541 -31.33 6.23 10.62
N GLN A 542 -30.53 5.18 10.39
CA GLN A 542 -31.07 3.86 10.05
C GLN A 542 -31.67 3.21 11.29
N ARG A 543 -33.01 3.07 11.29
CA ARG A 543 -33.74 2.37 12.35
C ARG A 543 -33.49 0.87 12.24
N VAL A 544 -32.74 0.31 13.18
CA VAL A 544 -32.51 -1.14 13.29
C VAL A 544 -33.77 -1.80 13.85
N LEU A 545 -34.33 -2.76 13.12
CA LEU A 545 -35.46 -3.57 13.60
C LEU A 545 -34.96 -4.55 14.66
N GLN A 546 -35.20 -4.24 15.92
CA GLN A 546 -34.90 -5.12 17.04
C GLN A 546 -36.19 -5.67 17.65
N LEU A 547 -36.08 -6.85 18.27
CA LEU A 547 -37.14 -7.37 19.13
C LEU A 547 -37.48 -6.32 20.19
N ARG A 548 -38.78 -6.13 20.48
CA ARG A 548 -39.25 -5.15 21.47
C ARG A 548 -38.59 -5.32 22.85
N SER A 549 -38.21 -6.54 23.20
CA SER A 549 -37.38 -6.89 24.35
C SER A 549 -36.27 -7.83 23.88
N ASN A 550 -35.07 -7.30 23.67
CA ASN A 550 -33.91 -8.09 23.27
C ASN A 550 -33.10 -8.44 24.53
N PRO A 551 -33.02 -9.71 24.94
CA PRO A 551 -32.29 -10.11 26.15
C PRO A 551 -30.81 -9.72 26.12
N THR A 552 -30.22 -9.59 24.92
CA THR A 552 -28.84 -9.15 24.75
C THR A 552 -28.69 -7.65 25.02
N ALA A 553 -29.63 -6.84 24.54
CA ALA A 553 -29.64 -5.41 24.77
C ALA A 553 -29.98 -5.08 26.23
N ASP A 554 -30.87 -5.85 26.85
CA ASP A 554 -31.19 -5.72 28.28
C ASP A 554 -29.97 -6.09 29.14
N ALA A 555 -29.25 -7.16 28.79
CA ALA A 555 -28.01 -7.54 29.46
C ALA A 555 -26.88 -6.51 29.25
N GLU A 556 -26.79 -5.93 28.06
CA GLU A 556 -25.83 -4.84 27.78
C GLU A 556 -26.20 -3.57 28.54
N ALA A 557 -27.48 -3.20 28.59
CA ALA A 557 -27.96 -2.06 29.35
C ALA A 557 -27.68 -2.23 30.85
N LEU A 558 -27.87 -3.44 31.40
CA LEU A 558 -27.55 -3.77 32.79
C LEU A 558 -26.04 -3.75 33.06
N LYS A 559 -25.23 -4.25 32.13
CA LYS A 559 -23.76 -4.13 32.20
C LYS A 559 -23.29 -2.68 32.14
N LEU A 560 -23.90 -1.87 31.26
CA LEU A 560 -23.57 -0.46 31.12
C LEU A 560 -24.04 0.34 32.34
N SER A 561 -25.19 0.02 32.92
CA SER A 561 -25.65 0.65 34.17
C SER A 561 -24.72 0.29 35.33
N THR A 562 -24.34 -0.98 35.49
CA THR A 562 -23.37 -1.41 36.51
C THR A 562 -21.98 -0.80 36.30
N VAL A 563 -21.48 -0.72 35.07
CA VAL A 563 -20.21 -0.03 34.79
C VAL A 563 -20.31 1.46 35.09
N ARG A 564 -21.44 2.11 34.80
CA ARG A 564 -21.66 3.53 35.14
C ARG A 564 -21.73 3.75 36.65
N THR A 565 -22.43 2.90 37.40
CA THR A 565 -22.50 3.00 38.86
C THR A 565 -21.12 2.75 39.49
N LEU A 566 -20.36 1.76 39.01
CA LEU A 566 -18.99 1.50 39.47
C LEU A 566 -17.99 2.61 39.09
N ARG A 567 -18.17 3.27 37.94
CA ARG A 567 -17.36 4.44 37.57
C ARG A 567 -17.69 5.64 38.43
N ALA A 568 -18.97 5.90 38.67
CA ALA A 568 -19.41 6.96 39.58
C ALA A 568 -18.94 6.69 41.03
N GLU A 569 -18.95 5.42 41.46
CA GLU A 569 -18.38 5.01 42.74
C GLU A 569 -16.86 5.21 42.78
N ASN A 570 -16.12 4.79 41.75
CA ASN A 570 -14.68 5.06 41.66
C ASN A 570 -14.37 6.55 41.65
N GLU A 571 -15.13 7.37 40.93
CA GLU A 571 -14.97 8.81 40.91
C GLU A 571 -15.27 9.42 42.29
N ALA A 572 -16.34 8.99 42.97
CA ALA A 572 -16.67 9.43 44.33
C ALA A 572 -15.61 8.98 45.35
N LEU A 573 -15.09 7.76 45.25
CA LEU A 573 -14.01 7.24 46.09
C LEU A 573 -12.68 7.96 45.78
N LEU A 574 -12.37 8.23 44.52
CA LEU A 574 -11.19 9.01 44.12
C LEU A 574 -11.29 10.46 44.59
N GLN A 575 -12.47 11.08 44.57
CA GLN A 575 -12.69 12.40 45.15
C GLN A 575 -12.47 12.38 46.67
N LYS A 576 -12.88 11.32 47.38
CA LYS A 576 -12.56 11.14 48.80
C LYS A 576 -11.06 10.96 49.07
N VAL A 577 -10.37 10.17 48.24
CA VAL A 577 -8.92 9.94 48.36
C VAL A 577 -8.13 11.21 48.02
N ARG A 578 -8.54 11.96 47.00
CA ARG A 578 -7.92 13.24 46.60
C ARG A 578 -8.29 14.38 47.55
N GLY A 579 -9.46 14.33 48.17
CA GLY A 579 -9.96 15.32 49.12
C GLY A 579 -9.59 15.05 50.58
N GLY A 580 -8.88 13.96 50.91
CA GLY A 580 -8.77 13.45 52.27
C GLY A 580 -7.38 12.95 52.69
N THR A 581 -6.34 13.78 52.58
CA THR A 581 -5.15 13.70 53.45
C THR A 581 -4.88 14.99 54.24
N THR A 582 -5.86 15.89 54.31
CA THR A 582 -5.77 17.10 55.13
C THR A 582 -7.06 17.30 55.91
N ASN A 583 -7.06 16.75 57.13
CA ASN A 583 -7.88 17.07 58.31
C ASN A 583 -8.59 15.83 58.86
N GLY A 584 -8.20 15.49 60.09
CA GLY A 584 -8.62 14.28 60.78
C GLY A 584 -10.02 14.35 61.36
N GLY A 585 -10.51 13.16 61.72
CA GLY A 585 -11.60 12.94 62.67
C GLY A 585 -13.01 13.01 62.10
N ASP A 586 -13.68 11.86 62.09
CA ASP A 586 -15.15 11.66 62.09
C ASP A 586 -15.99 11.70 60.80
N GLU A 587 -15.52 12.18 59.64
CA GLU A 587 -16.29 12.03 58.37
C GLU A 587 -15.94 10.76 57.54
N ALA A 588 -14.93 10.00 57.98
CA ALA A 588 -14.50 8.77 57.29
C ALA A 588 -15.47 7.58 57.44
N ALA A 589 -16.52 7.71 58.26
CA ALA A 589 -17.50 6.65 58.52
C ALA A 589 -18.78 6.75 57.66
N MET A 590 -18.89 7.72 56.75
CA MET A 590 -20.07 7.86 55.89
C MET A 590 -19.86 7.13 54.56
N VAL A 591 -20.56 6.02 54.37
CA VAL A 591 -20.59 5.23 53.13
C VAL A 591 -21.13 6.12 51.99
N PRO A 592 -20.49 6.17 50.80
CA PRO A 592 -21.02 6.90 49.65
C PRO A 592 -22.42 6.42 49.29
N LEU A 593 -23.32 7.34 48.91
CA LEU A 593 -24.67 7.01 48.43
C LEU A 593 -24.64 6.06 47.23
N SER A 594 -23.62 6.17 46.36
CA SER A 594 -23.40 5.25 45.23
C SER A 594 -23.12 3.81 45.66
N SER A 595 -22.44 3.60 46.79
CA SER A 595 -22.22 2.26 47.35
C SER A 595 -23.49 1.70 47.98
N LEU A 596 -24.41 2.55 48.44
CA LEU A 596 -25.75 2.14 48.88
C LEU A 596 -26.62 1.75 47.68
N ASP A 597 -26.65 2.56 46.63
CA ASP A 597 -27.37 2.28 45.38
C ASP A 597 -26.90 0.95 44.75
N ALA A 598 -25.58 0.70 44.73
CA ALA A 598 -25.03 -0.57 44.25
C ALA A 598 -25.48 -1.77 45.10
N LYS A 599 -25.64 -1.60 46.42
CA LYS A 599 -26.17 -2.65 47.30
C LYS A 599 -27.66 -2.87 47.11
N GLU A 600 -28.43 -1.80 46.91
CA GLU A 600 -29.85 -1.90 46.59
C GLU A 600 -30.10 -2.59 45.24
N ASP A 601 -29.28 -2.31 44.23
CA ASP A 601 -29.33 -3.00 42.93
C ASP A 601 -29.09 -4.51 43.09
N VAL A 602 -28.07 -4.89 43.86
CA VAL A 602 -27.78 -6.31 44.17
C VAL A 602 -28.94 -6.97 44.93
N ILE A 603 -29.58 -6.28 45.87
CA ILE A 603 -30.75 -6.81 46.58
C ILE A 603 -31.91 -7.03 45.60
N ARG A 604 -32.18 -6.08 44.70
CA ARG A 604 -33.24 -6.20 43.69
C ARG A 604 -32.96 -7.36 42.71
N GLU A 605 -31.71 -7.57 42.32
CA GLU A 605 -31.32 -8.73 41.50
C GLU A 605 -31.55 -10.06 42.23
N LEU A 606 -31.16 -10.15 43.50
CA LEU A 606 -31.37 -11.34 44.33
C LEU A 606 -32.86 -11.63 44.55
N GLU A 607 -33.68 -10.60 44.77
CA GLU A 607 -35.13 -10.74 44.85
C GLU A 607 -35.74 -11.24 43.53
N HIS A 608 -35.26 -10.75 42.39
CA HIS A 608 -35.71 -11.21 41.07
C HIS A 608 -35.36 -12.70 40.87
N ALA A 609 -34.11 -13.09 41.18
CA ALA A 609 -33.66 -14.48 41.11
C ALA A 609 -34.46 -15.39 42.06
N ALA A 610 -34.81 -14.92 43.25
CA ALA A 610 -35.68 -15.66 44.18
C ALA A 610 -37.09 -15.86 43.58
N LYS A 611 -37.71 -14.81 43.05
CA LYS A 611 -39.02 -14.88 42.38
C LYS A 611 -39.00 -15.83 41.17
N GLU A 612 -37.93 -15.85 40.39
CA GLU A 612 -37.78 -16.79 39.28
C GLU A 612 -37.67 -18.25 39.75
N ARG A 613 -36.89 -18.50 40.81
CA ARG A 613 -36.78 -19.83 41.42
C ARG A 613 -38.12 -20.29 41.99
N GLU A 614 -38.86 -19.42 42.67
CA GLU A 614 -40.20 -19.71 43.16
C GLU A 614 -41.19 -20.02 42.03
N LYS A 615 -41.17 -19.25 40.93
CA LYS A 615 -41.96 -19.53 39.73
C LYS A 615 -41.60 -20.89 39.13
N ARG A 616 -40.30 -21.24 39.08
CA ARG A 616 -39.85 -22.55 38.60
C ARG A 616 -40.35 -23.68 39.50
N ILE A 617 -40.25 -23.54 40.83
CA ILE A 617 -40.77 -24.52 41.78
C ILE A 617 -42.29 -24.67 41.65
N ALA A 618 -43.03 -23.57 41.49
CA ALA A 618 -44.47 -23.60 41.28
C ALA A 618 -44.84 -24.35 39.99
N ARG A 619 -44.14 -24.09 38.87
CA ARG A 619 -44.34 -24.81 37.61
C ARG A 619 -43.99 -26.29 37.74
N LEU A 620 -42.91 -26.63 38.43
CA LEU A 620 -42.54 -28.03 38.69
C LEU A 620 -43.60 -28.76 39.52
N LYS A 621 -44.14 -28.11 40.57
CA LYS A 621 -45.25 -28.66 41.35
C LYS A 621 -46.50 -28.85 40.48
N GLN A 622 -46.84 -27.90 39.62
CA GLN A 622 -47.96 -28.02 38.68
C GLN A 622 -47.76 -29.19 37.71
N LEU A 623 -46.58 -29.31 37.10
CA LEU A 623 -46.23 -30.41 36.20
C LEU A 623 -46.27 -31.76 36.91
N TRP A 624 -45.77 -31.83 38.14
CA TRP A 624 -45.82 -33.06 38.95
C TRP A 624 -47.26 -33.46 39.28
N THR A 625 -48.10 -32.51 39.68
CA THR A 625 -49.52 -32.76 39.94
C THR A 625 -50.26 -33.21 38.67
N ALA A 626 -49.98 -32.58 37.53
CA ALA A 626 -50.55 -32.97 36.24
C ALA A 626 -50.12 -34.39 35.84
N LYS A 627 -48.82 -34.70 35.87
CA LYS A 627 -48.31 -36.05 35.57
C LYS A 627 -48.80 -37.11 36.55
N SER A 628 -48.93 -36.76 37.83
CA SER A 628 -49.49 -37.66 38.83
C SER A 628 -50.98 -37.92 38.59
N ALA A 629 -51.73 -36.93 38.08
CA ALA A 629 -53.11 -37.13 37.65
C ALA A 629 -53.19 -38.01 36.40
N GLU A 630 -52.37 -37.77 35.38
CA GLU A 630 -52.26 -38.61 34.18
C GLU A 630 -51.90 -40.05 34.54
N PHE A 631 -50.96 -40.26 35.47
CA PHE A 631 -50.59 -41.59 35.96
C PHE A 631 -51.77 -42.27 36.66
N ARG A 632 -52.48 -41.56 37.54
CA ARG A 632 -53.67 -42.09 38.21
C ARG A 632 -54.78 -42.46 37.23
N GLU A 633 -54.98 -41.66 36.19
CA GLU A 633 -55.97 -41.92 35.14
C GLU A 633 -55.58 -43.13 34.28
N ALA A 634 -54.30 -43.23 33.89
CA ALA A 634 -53.79 -44.40 33.16
C ALA A 634 -53.93 -45.70 33.97
N VAL A 635 -53.61 -45.66 35.26
CA VAL A 635 -53.78 -46.82 36.16
C VAL A 635 -55.26 -47.19 36.31
N ALA A 636 -56.13 -46.19 36.49
CA ALA A 636 -57.58 -46.42 36.54
C ALA A 636 -58.13 -47.01 35.24
N SER A 637 -57.63 -46.58 34.09
CA SER A 637 -58.04 -47.08 32.77
C SER A 637 -57.54 -48.49 32.47
N ILE A 638 -56.28 -48.82 32.83
CA ILE A 638 -55.67 -50.11 32.52
C ILE A 638 -56.06 -51.20 33.52
N LEU A 639 -56.00 -50.89 34.82
CA LEU A 639 -56.21 -51.86 35.90
C LEU A 639 -57.63 -51.82 36.47
N GLY A 640 -58.41 -50.77 36.19
CA GLY A 640 -59.75 -50.59 36.75
C GLY A 640 -59.75 -50.10 38.20
N TRP A 641 -58.63 -49.55 38.70
CA TRP A 641 -58.47 -49.11 40.09
C TRP A 641 -58.01 -47.64 40.17
N LYS A 642 -58.75 -46.80 40.88
CA LYS A 642 -58.33 -45.44 41.26
C LYS A 642 -57.46 -45.47 42.51
N LEU A 643 -56.29 -44.84 42.42
CA LEU A 643 -55.33 -44.72 43.53
C LEU A 643 -55.37 -43.29 44.10
N ASP A 644 -55.62 -43.13 45.40
CA ASP A 644 -55.53 -41.86 46.11
C ASP A 644 -54.44 -41.93 47.19
N PHE A 645 -53.41 -41.10 47.04
CA PHE A 645 -52.32 -41.00 47.98
C PHE A 645 -52.73 -40.12 49.17
N MET A 646 -52.76 -40.69 50.37
CA MET A 646 -53.07 -39.95 51.59
C MET A 646 -51.81 -39.28 52.17
N PRO A 647 -51.94 -38.17 52.93
CA PRO A 647 -50.80 -37.46 53.54
C PRO A 647 -49.95 -38.29 54.51
N ASN A 648 -50.51 -39.40 55.04
CA ASN A 648 -49.82 -40.33 55.93
C ASN A 648 -49.01 -41.42 55.18
N GLY A 649 -48.83 -41.28 53.86
CA GLY A 649 -48.08 -42.24 53.04
C GLY A 649 -48.86 -43.51 52.66
N ARG A 650 -50.12 -43.65 53.10
CA ARG A 650 -50.98 -44.77 52.74
C ARG A 650 -51.68 -44.52 51.40
N VAL A 651 -51.93 -45.59 50.65
CA VAL A 651 -52.62 -45.52 49.35
C VAL A 651 -54.02 -46.08 49.50
N ARG A 652 -55.03 -45.26 49.25
CA ARG A 652 -56.42 -45.70 49.15
C ARG A 652 -56.69 -46.13 47.72
N VAL A 653 -57.29 -47.30 47.56
CA VAL A 653 -57.52 -47.95 46.26
C VAL A 653 -59.01 -48.22 46.14
N THR A 654 -59.63 -47.65 45.12
CA THR A 654 -61.07 -47.73 44.87
C THR A 654 -61.32 -48.33 43.50
N SER A 655 -62.20 -49.33 43.40
CA SER A 655 -62.53 -49.95 42.10
C SER A 655 -63.36 -49.00 41.24
N VAL A 656 -63.05 -48.90 39.95
CA VAL A 656 -63.83 -48.13 38.97
C VAL A 656 -65.20 -48.79 38.73
N TYR A 657 -65.31 -50.10 38.89
CA TYR A 657 -66.52 -50.89 38.60
C TYR A 657 -67.46 -51.04 39.80
N ASN A 658 -67.04 -50.60 40.98
CA ASN A 658 -67.87 -50.59 42.18
C ASN A 658 -67.56 -49.33 43.02
N PRO A 659 -67.83 -48.12 42.48
CA PRO A 659 -67.64 -46.88 43.23
C PRO A 659 -68.63 -46.87 44.40
N GLY A 660 -68.12 -46.79 45.63
CA GLY A 660 -68.96 -46.57 46.81
C GLY A 660 -69.79 -45.29 46.65
N LYS A 661 -70.94 -45.19 47.31
CA LYS A 661 -71.79 -43.98 47.26
C LYS A 661 -70.99 -42.77 47.77
N GLU A 662 -70.55 -41.91 46.86
CA GLU A 662 -69.88 -40.64 47.18
C GLU A 662 -70.91 -39.61 47.64
N GLY A 663 -71.07 -39.44 48.95
CA GLY A 663 -71.93 -38.41 49.51
C GLY A 663 -71.94 -38.42 51.04
N GLY A 664 -71.03 -37.66 51.65
CA GLY A 664 -71.03 -37.34 53.10
C GLY A 664 -69.70 -37.66 53.78
N GLU A 665 -69.24 -36.76 54.65
CA GLU A 665 -67.94 -36.80 55.35
C GLU A 665 -67.77 -37.99 56.32
N GLU A 666 -68.75 -38.89 56.41
CA GLU A 666 -68.68 -40.19 57.12
C GLU A 666 -69.28 -41.35 56.29
N ALA A 667 -69.26 -41.27 54.96
CA ALA A 667 -69.69 -42.35 54.08
C ALA A 667 -68.50 -43.29 53.76
N GLU A 668 -68.49 -44.46 54.39
CA GLU A 668 -67.55 -45.55 54.12
C GLU A 668 -67.73 -46.06 52.68
N GLY A 669 -67.01 -45.45 51.74
CA GLY A 669 -66.92 -45.93 50.37
C GLY A 669 -66.25 -47.30 50.30
N ASN A 670 -66.53 -48.04 49.24
CA ASN A 670 -65.91 -49.33 48.89
C ASN A 670 -64.44 -49.13 48.49
N SER A 671 -63.55 -48.93 49.48
CA SER A 671 -62.12 -48.67 49.25
C SER A 671 -61.22 -49.58 50.08
N ILE A 672 -60.00 -49.77 49.60
CA ILE A 672 -58.99 -50.61 50.25
C ILE A 672 -57.76 -49.74 50.50
N VAL A 673 -57.35 -49.62 51.76
CA VAL A 673 -56.20 -48.81 52.16
C VAL A 673 -54.99 -49.71 52.34
N PHE A 674 -53.95 -49.48 51.55
CA PHE A 674 -52.65 -50.14 51.67
C PHE A 674 -51.65 -49.24 52.41
N ASP A 675 -50.96 -49.82 53.38
CA ASP A 675 -49.84 -49.21 54.08
C ASP A 675 -48.54 -49.81 53.54
N GLY A 676 -47.81 -49.02 52.73
CA GLY A 676 -46.58 -49.47 52.07
C GLY A 676 -45.39 -49.67 53.01
N GLU A 677 -45.37 -49.00 54.16
CA GLU A 677 -44.27 -49.09 55.13
C GLU A 677 -44.41 -50.32 56.03
N ARG A 678 -45.64 -50.67 56.41
CA ARG A 678 -45.93 -51.83 57.27
C ARG A 678 -46.37 -53.07 56.48
N GLY A 679 -46.61 -52.94 55.18
CA GLY A 679 -47.12 -54.01 54.32
C GLY A 679 -48.53 -54.48 54.72
N THR A 680 -49.30 -53.66 55.43
CA THR A 680 -50.63 -54.03 55.94
C THR A 680 -51.73 -53.49 55.05
N MET A 681 -52.77 -54.30 54.81
CA MET A 681 -53.97 -53.92 54.07
C MET A 681 -55.15 -53.75 55.04
N LYS A 682 -55.92 -52.68 54.89
CA LYS A 682 -57.17 -52.46 55.64
C LYS A 682 -58.30 -52.11 54.68
N VAL A 683 -59.41 -52.84 54.76
CA VAL A 683 -60.64 -52.52 54.01
C VAL A 683 -61.38 -51.39 54.73
N SER A 684 -61.84 -50.37 53.99
CA SER A 684 -62.65 -49.30 54.60
C SER A 684 -64.02 -49.85 55.03
N GLY A 685 -64.47 -49.44 56.22
CA GLY A 685 -65.69 -49.93 56.85
C GLY A 685 -65.54 -51.03 57.91
N GLY A 686 -64.30 -51.46 58.18
CA GLY A 686 -64.02 -52.49 59.18
C GLY A 686 -64.56 -53.88 58.80
N GLU A 687 -64.32 -54.87 59.66
CA GLU A 687 -64.65 -56.29 59.40
C GLU A 687 -66.17 -56.57 59.28
N ARG A 688 -67.01 -55.63 59.71
CA ARG A 688 -68.48 -55.74 59.67
C ARG A 688 -69.12 -55.01 58.48
N SER A 689 -68.33 -54.35 57.63
CA SER A 689 -68.84 -53.71 56.42
C SER A 689 -69.33 -54.75 55.40
N VAL A 690 -70.41 -54.44 54.69
CA VAL A 690 -70.98 -55.25 53.61
C VAL A 690 -69.92 -55.55 52.56
N PHE A 691 -69.11 -54.55 52.22
CA PHE A 691 -68.00 -54.68 51.27
C PHE A 691 -66.89 -55.62 51.77
N ALA A 692 -66.56 -55.58 53.06
CA ALA A 692 -65.55 -56.46 53.64
C ALA A 692 -66.02 -57.93 53.68
N GLN A 693 -67.32 -58.17 53.87
CA GLN A 693 -67.91 -59.51 53.83
C GLN A 693 -67.96 -60.06 52.40
N GLU A 694 -68.30 -59.23 51.41
CA GLU A 694 -68.35 -59.65 49.99
C GLU A 694 -66.99 -60.07 49.44
N ILE A 695 -65.92 -59.41 49.88
CA ILE A 695 -64.55 -59.64 49.39
C ILE A 695 -63.79 -60.67 50.24
N ARG A 696 -64.36 -61.09 51.39
CA ARG A 696 -63.69 -61.95 52.37
C ARG A 696 -63.18 -63.27 51.77
N GLY A 697 -63.99 -63.93 50.94
CA GLY A 697 -63.59 -65.19 50.29
C GLY A 697 -62.39 -65.01 49.35
N VAL A 698 -62.33 -63.88 48.63
CA VAL A 698 -61.23 -63.55 47.73
C VAL A 698 -59.96 -63.15 48.51
N ILE A 699 -60.12 -62.50 49.68
CA ILE A 699 -59.00 -62.20 50.61
C ILE A 699 -58.38 -63.50 51.15
N GLU A 700 -59.20 -64.42 51.64
CA GLU A 700 -58.75 -65.69 52.21
C GLU A 700 -57.98 -66.51 51.16
N GLU A 701 -58.46 -66.57 49.91
CA GLU A 701 -57.76 -67.30 48.84
C GLU A 701 -56.46 -66.62 48.39
N TRP A 702 -56.50 -65.32 48.08
CA TRP A 702 -55.39 -64.64 47.38
C TRP A 702 -54.41 -63.95 48.30
N VAL A 703 -54.86 -63.38 49.42
CA VAL A 703 -54.02 -62.63 50.36
C VAL A 703 -53.51 -63.54 51.47
N GLU A 704 -54.38 -64.34 52.10
CA GLU A 704 -53.96 -65.27 53.17
C GLU A 704 -53.33 -66.54 52.61
N GLY A 705 -53.96 -67.15 51.60
CA GLY A 705 -53.47 -68.38 50.96
C GLY A 705 -52.23 -68.16 50.09
N ARG A 706 -52.34 -67.31 49.07
CA ARG A 706 -51.29 -67.12 48.04
C ARG A 706 -50.36 -65.93 48.25
N LYS A 707 -50.65 -65.05 49.23
CA LYS A 707 -49.87 -63.81 49.53
C LYS A 707 -49.62 -62.91 48.31
N CYS A 708 -50.58 -62.82 47.39
CA CYS A 708 -50.45 -62.07 46.14
C CYS A 708 -51.52 -60.98 46.00
N VAL A 709 -51.16 -59.75 46.37
CA VAL A 709 -52.04 -58.57 46.26
C VAL A 709 -52.43 -58.24 44.81
N PRO A 710 -51.53 -58.31 43.80
CA PRO A 710 -51.94 -58.11 42.41
C PRO A 710 -52.97 -59.14 41.91
N GLY A 711 -52.81 -60.41 42.30
CA GLY A 711 -53.77 -61.47 41.97
C GLY A 711 -55.14 -61.25 42.63
N PHE A 712 -55.13 -60.80 43.89
CA PHE A 712 -56.32 -60.37 44.61
C PHE A 712 -57.06 -59.22 43.92
N LEU A 713 -56.36 -58.14 43.54
CA LEU A 713 -56.98 -57.01 42.85
C LEU A 713 -57.52 -57.41 41.46
N ALA A 714 -56.83 -58.28 40.73
CA ALA A 714 -57.29 -58.78 39.44
C ALA A 714 -58.57 -59.64 39.56
N ALA A 715 -58.61 -60.55 40.54
CA ALA A 715 -59.81 -61.36 40.81
C ALA A 715 -61.02 -60.48 41.17
N LEU A 716 -60.80 -59.46 42.01
CA LEU A 716 -61.83 -58.48 42.35
C LEU A 716 -62.29 -57.64 41.15
N THR A 717 -61.37 -57.22 40.27
CA THR A 717 -61.75 -56.52 39.04
C THR A 717 -62.67 -57.41 38.20
N CYS A 718 -62.34 -58.70 38.03
CA CYS A 718 -63.18 -59.64 37.28
C CYS A 718 -64.55 -59.86 37.94
N GLU A 719 -64.61 -60.01 39.26
CA GLU A 719 -65.88 -60.16 39.99
C GLU A 719 -66.76 -58.90 39.91
N PHE A 720 -66.19 -57.72 40.16
CA PHE A 720 -66.93 -56.47 40.08
C PHE A 720 -67.38 -56.14 38.65
N TRP A 721 -66.55 -56.43 37.65
CA TRP A 721 -66.93 -56.30 36.25
C TRP A 721 -68.07 -57.26 35.87
N GLY A 722 -67.99 -58.54 36.28
CA GLY A 722 -69.04 -59.53 36.02
C GLY A 722 -70.38 -59.16 36.66
N ARG A 723 -70.36 -58.59 37.87
CA ARG A 723 -71.56 -58.05 38.54
C ARG A 723 -72.11 -56.81 37.82
N CYS A 724 -71.24 -55.96 37.28
CA CYS A 724 -71.65 -54.78 36.51
C CYS A 724 -72.28 -55.13 35.15
N GLN A 725 -71.94 -56.28 34.55
CA GLN A 725 -72.57 -56.78 33.31
C GLN A 725 -73.85 -57.60 33.55
N GLY A 726 -74.01 -58.18 34.74
CA GLY A 726 -75.11 -59.10 35.08
C GLY A 726 -76.30 -58.47 35.82
N GLY A 727 -76.38 -57.14 35.88
CA GLY A 727 -77.47 -56.39 36.52
C GLY A 727 -77.98 -55.24 35.67
#